data_AF-A0A643JXT0-F1
#
_entry.id   AF-A0A643JXT0-F1
#
_cell.length_a   1.000
_cell.length_b   1.000
_cell.length_c   1.000
_cell.angle_alpha   90.00
_cell.angle_beta   90.00
_cell.angle_gamma   90.00
#
_symmetry.space_group_name_H-M   'P 1'
#
loop_
_entity.id
_entity.type
_entity.pdbx_description
1 polymer ?
#
loop_
_entity_poly.entity_id
_entity_poly.type
_entity_poly.pdbx_seq_one_letter_code
_entity_poly.pdbx_strand_id
1 'polypeptide(L)'
;MSTKYGTPTLLTDRTDDLVSWYETVVSNHDDTFEAAKELSERLGAHVSQDGAAVEFGFWTPELVEDEIPEDAVELELLTPPADVDPSDTDHREVSFERDRISMERAGDYHWAVVEGVRAGTRETLGSLYQLVYEDEDGEEHTIQDPVSYSVPFGPFAPAEVYDVTVLDETRADREYFEALGTDDEPVSTTEDDGLPRIDPATSMLEIHPGTATERGSLAGLAEVYEDIAEKQRADEALEPWERAFAGYDGIQVMPVEPLTENEEEHDFWSVESETNDEVTVEIARPDMINWGYDIVVSAFSAPNPAILESGRPDELVDFIAACHDLPRPIKVVFDVALGHADDRGAELLNDRYILGPGMYGKHLDYTEPTARAVFLEMQRRKMDFGADGIRVDGAQDFTSYDPETGEMYHDDDFLAEMDRVVQEVAGTEYRPWMVYEDGRPWPREDWELASSYRALIEQHPHSFQWSPITFAHNTPALLTFWATKWWRVREVGEFGGNWLTGVANHDTVRRGTQIDPTVEFNQSPVNPYLGEDYPETLDEAYDNAASSMLFHCFLPGVPMDFVHANMRAPWGFIRDTDPTWNVKVVSDESKFLYWQVRDEDFEDDRFFHRVKDLGFESREELLTFMNALSSAVGATDYDLDVMADMLSAMDQPLGDDLSAQDLEAYGYAWMRDIDDFANLSYWHDAQDDERSAYRLQTREFRHDRPWLLADLDEDEDYFSYRHPTDGTVLYYGFRNSPDGDEQLLFAANMEGVPVDVSPEYLAEDAAEDANAPDIPTDGWEPALVAPGVEDSTDVALDNGQAIVWRREP
;
A
#
# COMPACT_ATOMS: atom_id res chain seq x y z
N MET A 1 30.08 21.94 -12.36
CA MET A 1 30.35 22.68 -13.62
C MET A 1 29.08 23.46 -13.91
N SER A 2 29.15 24.77 -14.21
CA SER A 2 27.96 25.60 -14.46
C SER A 2 27.29 25.19 -15.76
N THR A 3 26.25 24.36 -15.69
CA THR A 3 25.22 24.23 -16.72
C THR A 3 24.38 25.50 -16.63
N LYS A 4 24.76 26.51 -17.40
CA LYS A 4 23.92 27.68 -17.64
C LYS A 4 22.74 27.23 -18.49
N TYR A 5 21.63 26.89 -17.86
CA TYR A 5 20.33 27.02 -18.49
C TYR A 5 20.14 28.50 -18.91
N GLY A 6 19.45 28.72 -20.02
CA GLY A 6 19.15 30.06 -20.52
C GLY A 6 18.09 30.74 -19.66
N THR A 7 17.82 32.03 -19.89
CA THR A 7 16.61 32.65 -19.35
C THR A 7 15.39 31.99 -20.00
N PRO A 8 14.43 31.47 -19.21
CA PRO A 8 13.19 30.90 -19.74
C PRO A 8 12.54 31.79 -20.80
N THR A 9 12.23 31.23 -21.96
CA THR A 9 11.64 31.98 -23.08
C THR A 9 10.57 31.15 -23.78
N LEU A 10 9.39 31.76 -23.99
CA LEU A 10 8.30 31.15 -24.75
C LEU A 10 8.71 30.91 -26.22
N LEU A 11 8.50 29.68 -26.68
CA LEU A 11 8.66 29.27 -28.07
C LEU A 11 7.31 29.37 -28.79
N THR A 12 6.89 30.58 -29.17
CA THR A 12 5.55 30.84 -29.76
C THR A 12 5.18 29.88 -30.88
N ASP A 13 6.07 29.64 -31.85
CA ASP A 13 5.77 28.73 -32.97
C ASP A 13 5.44 27.29 -32.49
N ARG A 14 6.09 26.81 -31.42
CA ARG A 14 5.83 25.48 -30.84
C ARG A 14 4.58 25.46 -29.96
N THR A 15 4.30 26.55 -29.25
CA THR A 15 3.04 26.71 -28.52
C THR A 15 1.85 26.73 -29.48
N ASP A 16 1.96 27.44 -30.61
CA ASP A 16 0.94 27.45 -31.67
C ASP A 16 0.69 26.03 -32.25
N ASP A 17 1.76 25.23 -32.39
CA ASP A 17 1.66 23.83 -32.82
C ASP A 17 0.93 22.96 -31.77
N LEU A 18 1.18 23.18 -30.48
CA LEU A 18 0.51 22.50 -29.36
C LEU A 18 -0.98 22.85 -29.29
N VAL A 19 -1.32 24.13 -29.44
CA VAL A 19 -2.72 24.59 -29.52
C VAL A 19 -3.41 24.00 -30.77
N SER A 20 -2.73 23.96 -31.91
CA SER A 20 -3.26 23.34 -33.14
C SER A 20 -3.48 21.84 -32.99
N TRP A 21 -2.62 21.16 -32.22
CA TRP A 21 -2.81 19.76 -31.86
C TRP A 21 -4.07 19.59 -31.01
N TYR A 22 -4.24 20.38 -29.95
CA TYR A 22 -5.47 20.36 -29.13
C TYR A 22 -6.74 20.51 -29.99
N GLU A 23 -6.78 21.52 -30.87
CA GLU A 23 -7.92 21.73 -31.76
C GLU A 23 -8.18 20.52 -32.68
N THR A 24 -7.11 19.85 -33.12
CA THR A 24 -7.19 18.65 -33.94
C THR A 24 -7.78 17.49 -33.15
N VAL A 25 -7.31 17.23 -31.92
CA VAL A 25 -7.83 16.18 -31.02
C VAL A 25 -9.32 16.38 -30.79
N VAL A 26 -9.72 17.56 -30.32
CA VAL A 26 -11.13 17.90 -30.07
C VAL A 26 -11.99 17.74 -31.32
N SER A 27 -11.45 18.05 -32.51
CA SER A 27 -12.20 17.90 -33.77
C SER A 27 -12.30 16.46 -34.29
N ASN A 28 -11.40 15.57 -33.86
CA ASN A 28 -11.32 14.18 -34.31
C ASN A 28 -12.22 13.24 -33.50
N HIS A 29 -12.59 13.64 -32.28
CA HIS A 29 -13.40 12.84 -31.37
C HIS A 29 -14.81 13.43 -31.21
N ASP A 30 -15.83 12.59 -31.35
CA ASP A 30 -17.23 12.97 -31.07
C ASP A 30 -17.56 12.81 -29.56
N ASP A 31 -16.73 12.09 -28.81
CA ASP A 31 -16.87 11.80 -27.40
C ASP A 31 -15.83 12.55 -26.57
N THR A 32 -16.28 13.24 -25.51
CA THR A 32 -15.40 14.08 -24.68
C THR A 32 -14.39 13.26 -23.88
N PHE A 33 -14.76 12.06 -23.42
CA PHE A 33 -13.85 11.22 -22.64
C PHE A 33 -12.72 10.68 -23.53
N GLU A 34 -13.03 10.23 -24.75
CA GLU A 34 -12.01 9.81 -25.72
C GLU A 34 -11.07 10.95 -26.11
N ALA A 35 -11.60 12.18 -26.29
CA ALA A 35 -10.75 13.35 -26.50
C ALA A 35 -9.87 13.64 -25.28
N ALA A 36 -10.45 13.60 -24.08
CA ALA A 36 -9.74 13.90 -22.84
C ALA A 36 -8.61 12.91 -22.54
N LYS A 37 -8.76 11.63 -22.88
CA LYS A 37 -7.68 10.62 -22.77
C LYS A 37 -6.44 11.01 -23.58
N GLU A 38 -6.62 11.51 -24.81
CA GLU A 38 -5.49 11.97 -25.63
C GLU A 38 -4.93 13.32 -25.14
N LEU A 39 -5.78 14.18 -24.57
CA LEU A 39 -5.35 15.48 -24.05
C LEU A 39 -4.55 15.36 -22.74
N SER A 40 -4.96 14.45 -21.84
CA SER A 40 -4.33 14.28 -20.52
C SER A 40 -2.88 13.83 -20.61
N GLU A 41 -2.50 13.07 -21.65
CA GLU A 41 -1.13 12.62 -21.90
C GLU A 41 -0.10 13.76 -21.97
N ARG A 42 -0.53 15.00 -22.28
CA ARG A 42 0.35 16.17 -22.38
C ARG A 42 0.17 17.20 -21.26
N LEU A 43 -0.64 16.91 -20.24
CA LEU A 43 -0.75 17.73 -19.05
C LEU A 43 0.53 17.64 -18.19
N GLY A 44 0.76 18.64 -17.35
CA GLY A 44 1.99 18.79 -16.57
C GLY A 44 3.19 19.20 -17.42
N ALA A 45 4.40 18.90 -16.95
CA ALA A 45 5.64 19.26 -17.62
C ALA A 45 6.28 18.08 -18.39
N HIS A 46 6.60 18.28 -19.67
CA HIS A 46 7.24 17.29 -20.54
C HIS A 46 8.53 17.82 -21.15
N VAL A 47 9.66 17.22 -20.80
CA VAL A 47 10.97 17.57 -21.38
C VAL A 47 11.05 17.02 -22.81
N SER A 48 11.42 17.86 -23.79
CA SER A 48 11.59 17.39 -25.17
C SER A 48 12.75 16.40 -25.29
N GLN A 49 12.68 15.47 -26.25
CA GLN A 49 13.72 14.43 -26.46
C GLN A 49 15.15 14.96 -26.61
N ASP A 50 15.34 16.21 -27.08
CA ASP A 50 16.64 16.85 -27.21
C ASP A 50 17.04 17.69 -25.98
N GLY A 51 16.22 17.70 -24.93
CA GLY A 51 16.36 18.46 -23.70
C GLY A 51 16.31 19.98 -23.89
N ALA A 52 15.89 20.47 -25.07
CA ALA A 52 16.01 21.88 -25.43
C ALA A 52 14.82 22.73 -24.98
N ALA A 53 13.65 22.13 -24.77
CA ALA A 53 12.46 22.82 -24.33
C ALA A 53 11.60 21.92 -23.44
N VAL A 54 10.72 22.55 -22.67
CA VAL A 54 9.73 21.88 -21.83
C VAL A 54 8.34 22.33 -22.28
N GLU A 55 7.45 21.37 -22.44
CA GLU A 55 6.05 21.58 -22.75
C GLU A 55 5.24 21.55 -21.47
N PHE A 56 4.32 22.50 -21.32
CA PHE A 56 3.46 22.63 -20.15
C PHE A 56 2.00 22.63 -20.59
N GLY A 57 1.19 21.83 -19.89
CA GLY A 57 -0.25 21.73 -20.10
C GLY A 57 -1.01 21.70 -18.78
N PHE A 58 -2.09 22.48 -18.68
CA PHE A 58 -2.97 22.47 -17.52
C PHE A 58 -4.42 22.41 -17.96
N TRP A 59 -5.23 21.63 -17.26
CA TRP A 59 -6.68 21.66 -17.36
C TRP A 59 -7.24 22.50 -16.22
N THR A 60 -7.81 23.65 -16.56
CA THR A 60 -8.25 24.68 -15.60
C THR A 60 -9.63 25.21 -15.98
N PRO A 61 -10.68 24.36 -15.96
CA PRO A 61 -12.03 24.76 -16.30
C PRO A 61 -12.54 25.93 -15.43
N GLU A 62 -12.13 25.97 -14.15
CA GLU A 62 -12.48 27.01 -13.18
C GLU A 62 -12.13 28.41 -13.66
N LEU A 63 -10.97 28.59 -14.32
CA LEU A 63 -10.56 29.89 -14.86
C LEU A 63 -11.46 30.37 -16.01
N VAL A 64 -12.03 29.44 -16.77
CA VAL A 64 -12.98 29.78 -17.84
C VAL A 64 -14.35 30.08 -17.27
N GLU A 65 -14.78 29.31 -16.27
CA GLU A 65 -16.05 29.50 -15.56
C GLU A 65 -16.12 30.83 -14.82
N ASP A 66 -15.00 31.24 -14.21
CA ASP A 66 -14.84 32.52 -13.52
C ASP A 66 -14.51 33.70 -14.46
N GLU A 67 -14.54 33.47 -15.78
CA GLU A 67 -14.30 34.49 -16.82
C GLU A 67 -12.92 35.19 -16.72
N ILE A 68 -11.90 34.50 -16.18
CA ILE A 68 -10.54 35.03 -16.04
C ILE A 68 -9.95 35.36 -17.43
N PRO A 69 -9.39 36.57 -17.64
CA PRO A 69 -8.75 36.94 -18.90
C PRO A 69 -7.55 36.04 -19.21
N GLU A 70 -7.36 35.69 -20.49
CA GLU A 70 -6.24 34.86 -20.93
C GLU A 70 -4.88 35.53 -20.66
N ASP A 71 -4.80 36.85 -20.79
CA ASP A 71 -3.59 37.61 -20.51
C ASP A 71 -3.30 37.81 -19.01
N ALA A 72 -4.17 37.28 -18.13
CA ALA A 72 -3.99 37.25 -16.69
C ALA A 72 -3.43 35.91 -16.18
N VAL A 73 -3.25 34.91 -17.04
CA VAL A 73 -2.73 33.57 -16.68
C VAL A 73 -1.28 33.43 -17.15
N GLU A 74 -0.38 33.12 -16.23
CA GLU A 74 1.05 32.93 -16.49
C GLU A 74 1.55 31.62 -15.89
N LEU A 75 2.52 30.99 -16.54
CA LEU A 75 3.34 29.95 -15.96
C LEU A 75 4.44 30.60 -15.13
N GLU A 76 4.51 30.26 -13.85
CA GLU A 76 5.63 30.61 -12.99
C GLU A 76 6.68 29.50 -13.00
N LEU A 77 7.94 29.90 -13.18
CA LEU A 77 9.11 29.02 -13.10
C LEU A 77 10.04 29.52 -11.99
N LEU A 78 10.32 28.65 -11.03
CA LEU A 78 11.22 28.91 -9.90
C LEU A 78 12.48 28.07 -10.08
N THR A 79 13.58 28.68 -10.50
CA THR A 79 14.84 27.98 -10.71
C THR A 79 15.69 28.02 -9.42
N PRO A 80 15.95 26.87 -8.77
CA PRO A 80 16.71 26.86 -7.53
C PRO A 80 18.19 27.21 -7.75
N PRO A 81 18.92 27.64 -6.72
CA PRO A 81 20.38 27.61 -6.71
C PRO A 81 20.93 26.21 -7.02
N ALA A 82 22.17 26.13 -7.50
CA ALA A 82 22.76 24.86 -7.97
C ALA A 82 23.19 23.91 -6.84
N ASP A 83 23.17 24.38 -5.60
CA ASP A 83 23.61 23.69 -4.39
C ASP A 83 22.47 23.41 -3.40
N VAL A 84 21.21 23.61 -3.82
CA VAL A 84 20.05 23.18 -3.03
C VAL A 84 20.00 21.66 -3.04
N ASP A 85 20.02 21.08 -1.86
CA ASP A 85 19.85 19.66 -1.63
C ASP A 85 18.38 19.38 -1.26
N PRO A 86 17.58 18.68 -2.07
CA PRO A 86 16.19 18.37 -1.74
C PRO A 86 16.05 17.29 -0.66
N SER A 87 17.13 16.61 -0.25
CA SER A 87 17.07 15.55 0.77
C SER A 87 16.96 16.06 2.21
N ASP A 88 17.27 17.34 2.43
CA ASP A 88 17.43 17.90 3.77
C ASP A 88 16.08 18.19 4.43
N THR A 89 15.84 17.56 5.57
CA THR A 89 14.63 17.67 6.40
C THR A 89 14.65 18.93 7.28
N ASP A 90 15.80 19.57 7.48
CA ASP A 90 15.87 20.82 8.24
C ASP A 90 15.32 21.98 7.40
N HIS A 91 14.42 22.77 7.99
CA HIS A 91 13.89 23.99 7.40
C HIS A 91 15.01 24.98 7.09
N ARG A 92 14.99 25.52 5.86
CA ARG A 92 15.99 26.47 5.39
C ARG A 92 15.44 27.44 4.36
N GLU A 93 15.86 28.71 4.48
CA GLU A 93 15.55 29.74 3.49
C GLU A 93 16.41 29.56 2.22
N VAL A 94 15.75 29.57 1.06
CA VAL A 94 16.37 29.49 -0.27
C VAL A 94 15.74 30.50 -1.21
N SER A 95 16.58 31.24 -1.96
CA SER A 95 16.12 32.19 -2.98
C SER A 95 16.17 31.57 -4.37
N PHE A 96 15.02 31.45 -5.01
CA PHE A 96 14.82 30.94 -6.36
C PHE A 96 14.76 32.10 -7.35
N GLU A 97 15.38 31.93 -8.53
CA GLU A 97 15.16 32.85 -9.66
C GLU A 97 13.75 32.64 -10.19
N ARG A 98 12.97 33.72 -10.31
CA ARG A 98 11.57 33.70 -10.73
C ARG A 98 11.45 34.21 -12.16
N ASP A 99 10.82 33.40 -13.01
CA ASP A 99 10.42 33.80 -14.35
C ASP A 99 8.91 33.58 -14.52
N ARG A 100 8.23 34.48 -15.24
CA ARG A 100 6.83 34.34 -15.63
C ARG A 100 6.68 34.32 -17.14
N ILE A 101 5.94 33.35 -17.63
CA ILE A 101 5.74 33.09 -19.07
C ILE A 101 4.24 33.08 -19.36
N SER A 102 3.78 33.92 -20.27
CA SER A 102 2.37 33.89 -20.70
C SER A 102 2.01 32.54 -21.30
N MET A 103 0.80 32.06 -21.02
CA MET A 103 0.26 30.82 -21.58
C MET A 103 -0.83 31.12 -22.62
N GLU A 104 -0.95 30.25 -23.62
CA GLU A 104 -2.02 30.33 -24.61
C GLU A 104 -3.19 29.45 -24.19
N ARG A 105 -4.41 29.99 -24.19
CA ARG A 105 -5.62 29.26 -23.77
C ARG A 105 -6.31 28.62 -24.97
N ALA A 106 -6.65 27.35 -24.86
CA ALA A 106 -7.43 26.61 -25.84
C ALA A 106 -8.55 25.81 -25.16
N GLY A 107 -9.79 26.31 -25.27
CA GLY A 107 -10.90 25.77 -24.48
C GLY A 107 -10.66 25.94 -22.99
N ASP A 108 -10.75 24.84 -22.25
CA ASP A 108 -10.54 24.78 -20.80
C ASP A 108 -9.08 24.47 -20.41
N TYR A 109 -8.16 24.57 -21.37
CA TYR A 109 -6.75 24.20 -21.21
C TYR A 109 -5.80 25.37 -21.46
N HIS A 110 -4.67 25.38 -20.76
CA HIS A 110 -3.58 26.34 -20.95
C HIS A 110 -2.30 25.63 -21.37
N TRP A 111 -1.62 26.18 -22.38
CA TRP A 111 -0.49 25.54 -23.05
C TRP A 111 0.69 26.49 -23.20
N ALA A 112 1.92 26.00 -22.98
CA ALA A 112 3.15 26.73 -23.28
C ALA A 112 4.30 25.77 -23.62
N VAL A 113 5.18 26.19 -24.54
CA VAL A 113 6.47 25.52 -24.77
C VAL A 113 7.59 26.50 -24.47
N VAL A 114 8.49 26.14 -23.56
CA VAL A 114 9.50 27.07 -23.01
C VAL A 114 10.90 26.49 -23.18
N GLU A 115 11.83 27.27 -23.75
CA GLU A 115 13.26 26.93 -23.74
C GLU A 115 13.96 27.52 -22.52
N GLY A 116 15.09 26.95 -22.11
CA GLY A 116 15.90 27.48 -21.01
C GLY A 116 15.44 27.07 -19.61
N VAL A 117 14.41 26.22 -19.50
CA VAL A 117 13.99 25.62 -18.23
C VAL A 117 14.99 24.55 -17.78
N ARG A 118 15.29 24.48 -16.47
CA ARG A 118 16.13 23.43 -15.92
C ARG A 118 15.30 22.19 -15.62
N ALA A 119 15.57 21.09 -16.32
CA ALA A 119 15.02 19.79 -15.94
C ALA A 119 15.82 19.15 -14.79
N GLY A 120 15.09 18.53 -13.87
CA GLY A 120 15.61 17.74 -12.76
C GLY A 120 16.08 16.37 -13.21
N THR A 121 17.05 15.83 -12.50
CA THR A 121 17.61 14.48 -12.67
C THR A 121 17.98 13.93 -11.30
N ARG A 122 18.52 12.70 -11.22
CA ARG A 122 19.11 12.14 -9.99
C ARG A 122 19.98 13.12 -9.19
N GLU A 123 20.82 13.90 -9.89
CA GLU A 123 21.87 14.73 -9.27
C GLU A 123 21.54 16.22 -9.23
N THR A 124 20.37 16.64 -9.73
CA THR A 124 20.05 18.05 -9.91
C THR A 124 18.57 18.28 -9.71
N LEU A 125 18.22 19.14 -8.75
CA LEU A 125 16.87 19.66 -8.58
C LEU A 125 16.50 20.53 -9.79
N GLY A 126 15.36 20.26 -10.44
CA GLY A 126 14.81 21.00 -11.57
C GLY A 126 14.30 22.39 -11.18
N SER A 127 13.87 23.16 -12.19
CA SER A 127 13.00 24.31 -11.95
C SER A 127 11.66 23.78 -11.42
N LEU A 128 11.12 24.44 -10.41
CA LEU A 128 9.76 24.20 -9.96
C LEU A 128 8.78 25.04 -10.79
N TYR A 129 7.55 24.57 -10.95
CA TYR A 129 6.55 25.21 -11.79
C TYR A 129 5.15 25.14 -11.19
N GLN A 130 4.37 26.19 -11.46
CA GLN A 130 2.96 26.28 -11.12
C GLN A 130 2.29 27.31 -12.04
N LEU A 131 0.97 27.26 -12.13
CA LEU A 131 0.19 28.33 -12.75
C LEU A 131 -0.03 29.47 -11.75
N VAL A 132 0.02 30.71 -12.23
CA VAL A 132 -0.40 31.90 -11.49
C VAL A 132 -1.45 32.66 -12.28
N TYR A 133 -2.46 33.20 -11.60
CA TYR A 133 -3.44 34.07 -12.23
C TYR A 133 -3.90 35.19 -11.31
N GLU A 134 -4.32 36.32 -11.90
CA GLU A 134 -4.94 37.44 -11.19
C GLU A 134 -6.46 37.38 -11.34
N ASP A 135 -7.19 37.44 -10.23
CA ASP A 135 -8.66 37.46 -10.22
C ASP A 135 -9.26 38.85 -10.51
N GLU A 136 -10.60 38.97 -10.48
CA GLU A 136 -11.27 40.26 -10.74
C GLU A 136 -10.96 41.36 -9.71
N ASP A 137 -10.56 40.98 -8.49
CA ASP A 137 -10.22 41.89 -7.39
C ASP A 137 -8.73 42.27 -7.39
N GLY A 138 -7.92 41.66 -8.27
CA GLY A 138 -6.49 41.87 -8.39
C GLY A 138 -5.68 41.05 -7.38
N GLU A 139 -6.27 39.99 -6.82
CA GLU A 139 -5.58 39.03 -5.97
C GLU A 139 -4.95 37.95 -6.84
N GLU A 140 -3.72 37.57 -6.49
CA GLU A 140 -2.96 36.54 -7.21
C GLU A 140 -3.19 35.19 -6.55
N HIS A 141 -3.44 34.19 -7.39
CA HIS A 141 -3.72 32.81 -6.99
C HIS A 141 -2.81 31.84 -7.75
N THR A 142 -2.60 30.66 -7.19
CA THR A 142 -1.76 29.60 -7.77
C THR A 142 -2.55 28.33 -8.03
N ILE A 143 -2.22 27.61 -9.11
CA ILE A 143 -2.74 26.27 -9.40
C ILE A 143 -1.57 25.30 -9.58
N GLN A 144 -1.59 24.20 -8.81
CA GLN A 144 -0.58 23.15 -8.88
C GLN A 144 -0.85 22.16 -10.01
N ASP A 145 0.18 21.40 -10.40
CA ASP A 145 0.05 20.32 -11.39
C ASP A 145 -0.37 18.99 -10.71
N PRO A 146 -1.59 18.51 -10.95
CA PRO A 146 -2.07 17.28 -10.35
C PRO A 146 -1.42 16.01 -10.93
N VAL A 147 -0.77 16.07 -12.10
CA VAL A 147 -0.15 14.91 -12.80
C VAL A 147 1.37 14.95 -12.81
N SER A 148 1.97 15.67 -11.86
CA SER A 148 3.41 15.89 -11.78
C SER A 148 4.22 14.61 -11.52
N TYR A 149 5.46 14.57 -12.03
CA TYR A 149 6.38 13.44 -11.84
C TYR A 149 7.22 13.53 -10.57
N SER A 150 7.34 14.72 -9.97
CA SER A 150 8.18 14.96 -8.80
C SER A 150 7.67 16.16 -7.99
N VAL A 151 7.54 15.96 -6.68
CA VAL A 151 7.13 16.97 -5.69
C VAL A 151 8.10 16.92 -4.49
N PRO A 152 9.35 17.37 -4.66
CA PRO A 152 10.42 17.17 -3.66
C PRO A 152 10.13 17.84 -2.31
N PHE A 153 9.21 18.81 -2.27
CA PHE A 153 8.80 19.54 -1.08
C PHE A 153 7.32 19.33 -0.72
N GLY A 154 6.71 18.22 -1.16
CA GLY A 154 5.32 17.88 -0.88
C GLY A 154 4.32 18.37 -1.93
N PRO A 155 3.08 17.83 -1.95
CA PRO A 155 2.08 18.13 -2.97
C PRO A 155 1.51 19.57 -2.88
N PHE A 156 1.74 20.28 -1.77
CA PHE A 156 1.36 21.68 -1.60
C PHE A 156 2.42 22.66 -2.15
N ALA A 157 3.60 22.17 -2.50
CA ALA A 157 4.66 22.94 -3.15
C ALA A 157 4.53 22.90 -4.69
N PRO A 158 5.13 23.88 -5.40
CA PRO A 158 5.24 23.82 -6.86
C PRO A 158 5.94 22.54 -7.34
N ALA A 159 5.35 21.90 -8.35
CA ALA A 159 5.87 20.67 -8.94
C ALA A 159 7.25 20.88 -9.58
N GLU A 160 8.08 19.84 -9.63
CA GLU A 160 9.39 19.89 -10.28
C GLU A 160 9.32 19.43 -11.74
N VAL A 161 9.93 20.19 -12.66
CA VAL A 161 10.20 19.69 -14.02
C VAL A 161 11.23 18.56 -13.93
N TYR A 162 10.82 17.31 -14.18
CA TYR A 162 11.69 16.14 -14.09
C TYR A 162 11.97 15.50 -15.46
N ASP A 163 13.22 15.11 -15.72
CA ASP A 163 13.59 14.38 -16.93
C ASP A 163 13.37 12.87 -16.75
N VAL A 164 12.11 12.44 -16.89
CA VAL A 164 11.73 11.02 -16.80
C VAL A 164 12.32 10.18 -17.93
N THR A 165 12.66 10.78 -19.07
CA THR A 165 13.33 10.08 -20.17
C THR A 165 14.72 9.64 -19.76
N VAL A 166 15.51 10.52 -19.13
CA VAL A 166 16.83 10.15 -18.60
C VAL A 166 16.73 9.09 -17.50
N LEU A 167 15.72 9.18 -16.62
CA LEU A 167 15.47 8.18 -15.59
C LEU A 167 15.19 6.79 -16.21
N ASP A 168 14.30 6.69 -17.20
CA ASP A 168 14.03 5.43 -17.90
C ASP A 168 15.22 4.92 -18.73
N GLU A 169 15.97 5.82 -19.39
CA GLU A 169 17.15 5.43 -20.17
C GLU A 169 18.30 4.89 -19.29
N THR A 170 18.34 5.28 -18.02
CA THR A 170 19.45 4.96 -17.10
C THR A 170 19.11 3.93 -16.02
N ARG A 171 17.86 3.46 -15.95
CA ARG A 171 17.42 2.40 -15.03
C ARG A 171 18.24 1.12 -15.20
N ALA A 172 18.56 0.47 -14.09
CA ALA A 172 19.46 -0.69 -14.08
C ALA A 172 18.79 -2.00 -14.57
N ASP A 173 17.47 -2.08 -14.47
CA ASP A 173 16.61 -3.21 -14.82
C ASP A 173 16.00 -3.10 -16.23
N ARG A 174 16.60 -2.29 -17.10
CA ARG A 174 16.11 -2.09 -18.48
C ARG A 174 15.95 -3.42 -19.25
N GLU A 175 16.90 -4.33 -19.09
CA GLU A 175 16.88 -5.66 -19.74
C GLU A 175 15.73 -6.55 -19.24
N TYR A 176 15.23 -6.34 -18.01
CA TYR A 176 14.08 -7.06 -17.46
C TYR A 176 12.82 -6.75 -18.27
N PHE A 177 12.51 -5.47 -18.47
CA PHE A 177 11.33 -5.03 -19.23
C PHE A 177 11.44 -5.33 -20.73
N GLU A 178 12.61 -5.14 -21.33
CA GLU A 178 12.85 -5.47 -22.75
C GLU A 178 12.58 -6.95 -23.08
N ALA A 179 12.68 -7.84 -22.09
CA ALA A 179 12.52 -9.27 -22.26
C ALA A 179 11.07 -9.75 -22.10
N LEU A 180 10.13 -8.94 -21.59
CA LEU A 180 8.74 -9.34 -21.38
C LEU A 180 8.07 -9.77 -22.69
N GLY A 181 7.32 -10.88 -22.66
CA GLY A 181 6.65 -11.44 -23.83
C GLY A 181 7.60 -12.14 -24.83
N THR A 182 8.86 -12.35 -24.45
CA THR A 182 9.86 -13.09 -25.24
C THR A 182 10.15 -14.46 -24.62
N ASP A 183 10.86 -15.33 -25.37
CA ASP A 183 11.29 -16.63 -24.84
C ASP A 183 12.32 -16.52 -23.68
N ASP A 184 12.92 -15.34 -23.50
CA ASP A 184 13.95 -15.04 -22.49
C ASP A 184 13.37 -14.23 -21.31
N GLU A 185 12.04 -14.13 -21.17
CA GLU A 185 11.40 -13.34 -20.11
C GLU A 185 11.78 -13.81 -18.69
N PRO A 186 12.12 -12.88 -17.77
CA PRO A 186 12.56 -13.21 -16.41
C PRO A 186 11.41 -13.62 -15.48
N VAL A 187 10.21 -13.15 -15.79
CA VAL A 187 8.94 -13.52 -15.16
C VAL A 187 7.96 -13.92 -16.25
N SER A 188 7.02 -14.81 -15.93
CA SER A 188 6.09 -15.29 -16.94
C SER A 188 5.08 -14.20 -17.34
N THR A 189 4.76 -14.17 -18.63
CA THR A 189 3.70 -13.32 -19.16
C THR A 189 2.71 -14.11 -20.01
N THR A 190 1.47 -13.66 -20.00
CA THR A 190 0.40 -14.15 -20.88
C THR A 190 0.05 -13.08 -21.92
N GLU A 191 -0.15 -13.47 -23.18
CA GLU A 191 -0.63 -12.53 -24.21
C GLU A 191 -2.04 -12.02 -23.87
N ASP A 192 -2.19 -10.71 -23.82
CA ASP A 192 -3.45 -10.01 -23.61
C ASP A 192 -3.57 -8.84 -24.60
N ASP A 193 -4.51 -8.96 -25.56
CA ASP A 193 -4.71 -8.01 -26.66
C ASP A 193 -3.44 -7.65 -27.46
N GLY A 194 -2.53 -8.60 -27.63
CA GLY A 194 -1.27 -8.40 -28.35
C GLY A 194 -0.15 -7.74 -27.54
N LEU A 195 -0.35 -7.55 -26.23
CA LEU A 195 0.68 -7.13 -25.27
C LEU A 195 0.99 -8.28 -24.30
N PRO A 196 2.21 -8.36 -23.76
CA PRO A 196 2.47 -9.22 -22.62
C PRO A 196 1.78 -8.66 -21.38
N ARG A 197 1.00 -9.48 -20.67
CA ARG A 197 0.54 -9.21 -19.32
C ARG A 197 1.34 -10.02 -18.32
N ILE A 198 1.86 -9.38 -17.29
CA ILE A 198 2.60 -10.06 -16.22
C ILE A 198 1.65 -10.99 -15.47
N ASP A 199 2.07 -12.25 -15.32
CA ASP A 199 1.32 -13.26 -14.59
C ASP A 199 1.41 -13.03 -13.06
N PRO A 200 0.43 -13.53 -12.27
CA PRO A 200 0.44 -13.41 -10.82
C PRO A 200 1.71 -13.97 -10.17
N ALA A 201 2.07 -13.41 -9.01
CA ALA A 201 3.08 -14.00 -8.13
C ALA A 201 2.65 -15.36 -7.58
N THR A 202 3.61 -16.15 -7.13
CA THR A 202 3.37 -17.42 -6.41
C THR A 202 3.19 -17.18 -4.91
N SER A 203 3.89 -16.19 -4.36
CA SER A 203 3.84 -15.77 -2.96
C SER A 203 4.19 -14.29 -2.85
N MET A 204 3.40 -13.53 -2.09
CA MET A 204 3.56 -12.08 -1.99
C MET A 204 3.84 -11.60 -0.56
N LEU A 205 4.61 -10.53 -0.44
CA LEU A 205 4.91 -9.85 0.83
C LEU A 205 4.41 -8.40 0.80
N GLU A 206 3.63 -7.99 1.80
CA GLU A 206 3.26 -6.59 2.02
C GLU A 206 4.30 -5.88 2.89
N ILE A 207 4.71 -4.67 2.49
CA ILE A 207 5.78 -3.89 3.12
C ILE A 207 5.37 -2.42 3.24
N HIS A 208 5.61 -1.85 4.42
CA HIS A 208 5.52 -0.42 4.69
C HIS A 208 6.92 0.24 4.72
N PRO A 209 7.31 1.07 3.73
CA PRO A 209 8.67 1.60 3.62
C PRO A 209 9.16 2.37 4.85
N GLY A 210 8.28 3.17 5.47
CA GLY A 210 8.62 4.02 6.61
C GLY A 210 9.08 3.25 7.85
N THR A 211 8.64 1.99 8.01
CA THR A 211 8.91 1.17 9.20
C THR A 211 9.73 -0.08 8.91
N ALA A 212 9.91 -0.44 7.63
CA ALA A 212 10.54 -1.71 7.27
C ALA A 212 12.07 -1.74 7.46
N THR A 213 12.72 -0.58 7.55
CA THR A 213 14.18 -0.46 7.75
C THR A 213 14.51 0.68 8.71
N GLU A 214 15.73 0.70 9.28
CA GLU A 214 16.20 1.79 10.14
C GLU A 214 16.09 3.17 9.46
N ARG A 215 16.25 3.22 8.12
CA ARG A 215 16.22 4.45 7.34
C ARG A 215 14.82 4.90 6.94
N GLY A 216 13.82 4.02 6.99
CA GLY A 216 12.44 4.35 6.63
C GLY A 216 12.24 4.81 5.18
N SER A 217 13.11 4.37 4.25
CA SER A 217 13.13 4.87 2.86
C SER A 217 13.17 3.73 1.83
N LEU A 218 12.85 4.07 0.58
CA LEU A 218 12.98 3.16 -0.56
C LEU A 218 14.46 2.79 -0.83
N ALA A 219 15.39 3.73 -0.71
CA ALA A 219 16.83 3.41 -0.72
C ALA A 219 17.21 2.43 0.41
N GLY A 220 16.61 2.62 1.60
CA GLY A 220 16.64 1.68 2.73
C GLY A 220 16.34 0.26 2.33
N LEU A 221 15.19 0.07 1.71
CA LEU A 221 14.70 -1.23 1.25
C LEU A 221 15.51 -1.79 0.07
N ALA A 222 15.97 -0.94 -0.85
CA ALA A 222 16.81 -1.38 -1.97
C ALA A 222 18.08 -2.06 -1.47
N GLU A 223 18.77 -1.47 -0.48
CA GLU A 223 19.99 -2.05 0.11
C GLU A 223 19.72 -3.43 0.74
N VAL A 224 18.56 -3.62 1.40
CA VAL A 224 18.17 -4.93 1.97
C VAL A 224 18.08 -5.99 0.86
N TYR A 225 17.43 -5.67 -0.26
CA TYR A 225 17.28 -6.62 -1.37
C TYR A 225 18.58 -6.86 -2.13
N GLU A 226 19.42 -5.82 -2.30
CA GLU A 226 20.77 -5.94 -2.87
C GLU A 226 21.65 -6.88 -2.03
N ASP A 227 21.65 -6.72 -0.70
CA ASP A 227 22.40 -7.57 0.23
C ASP A 227 21.92 -9.03 0.19
N ILE A 228 20.60 -9.23 0.18
CA ILE A 228 19.99 -10.57 0.01
C ILE A 228 20.41 -11.18 -1.33
N ALA A 229 20.38 -10.41 -2.42
CA ALA A 229 20.80 -10.87 -3.74
C ALA A 229 22.28 -11.26 -3.78
N GLU A 230 23.16 -10.45 -3.17
CA GLU A 230 24.59 -10.75 -3.06
C GLU A 230 24.81 -12.07 -2.32
N LYS A 231 24.19 -12.24 -1.15
CA LYS A 231 24.29 -13.47 -0.34
C LYS A 231 23.79 -14.70 -1.09
N GLN A 232 22.62 -14.61 -1.74
CA GLN A 232 22.06 -15.73 -2.51
C GLN A 232 22.98 -16.15 -3.67
N ARG A 233 23.56 -15.19 -4.41
CA ARG A 233 24.52 -15.48 -5.49
C ARG A 233 25.82 -16.08 -4.98
N ALA A 234 26.24 -15.70 -3.79
CA ALA A 234 27.42 -16.23 -3.12
C ALA A 234 27.19 -17.58 -2.41
N ASP A 235 25.94 -18.08 -2.38
CA ASP A 235 25.54 -19.26 -1.59
C ASP A 235 25.84 -19.07 -0.09
N GLU A 236 25.68 -17.83 0.39
CA GLU A 236 25.80 -17.46 1.80
C GLU A 236 24.46 -17.57 2.52
N ALA A 237 24.49 -17.98 3.79
CA ALA A 237 23.28 -18.14 4.57
C ALA A 237 22.71 -16.76 4.95
N LEU A 238 21.40 -16.58 4.71
CA LEU A 238 20.65 -15.43 5.20
C LEU A 238 20.56 -15.47 6.73
N GLU A 239 20.68 -14.29 7.34
CA GLU A 239 20.39 -14.07 8.75
C GLU A 239 18.89 -14.32 9.02
N PRO A 240 18.49 -14.65 10.27
CA PRO A 240 17.10 -14.95 10.59
C PRO A 240 16.10 -13.87 10.15
N TRP A 241 16.43 -12.59 10.31
CA TRP A 241 15.56 -11.47 9.93
C TRP A 241 15.46 -11.28 8.40
N GLU A 242 16.54 -11.51 7.66
CA GLU A 242 16.56 -11.41 6.19
C GLU A 242 15.59 -12.39 5.53
N ARG A 243 15.36 -13.54 6.18
CA ARG A 243 14.38 -14.53 5.71
C ARG A 243 12.94 -14.03 5.76
N ALA A 244 12.63 -12.95 6.49
CA ALA A 244 11.32 -12.32 6.44
C ALA A 244 11.07 -11.59 5.10
N PHE A 245 12.15 -11.23 4.37
CA PHE A 245 12.11 -10.56 3.07
C PHE A 245 12.38 -11.51 1.89
N ALA A 246 12.78 -12.76 2.15
CA ALA A 246 13.19 -13.72 1.12
C ALA A 246 12.18 -14.84 0.86
N GLY A 247 12.24 -15.44 -0.34
CA GLY A 247 11.36 -16.54 -0.76
C GLY A 247 10.01 -16.07 -1.33
N TYR A 248 9.86 -14.77 -1.58
CA TYR A 248 8.73 -14.17 -2.30
C TYR A 248 9.11 -13.94 -3.77
N ASP A 249 8.11 -13.84 -4.64
CA ASP A 249 8.25 -13.40 -6.04
C ASP A 249 7.27 -12.26 -6.39
N GLY A 250 6.62 -11.69 -5.36
CA GLY A 250 5.87 -10.45 -5.43
C GLY A 250 5.99 -9.65 -4.12
N ILE A 251 6.01 -8.33 -4.22
CA ILE A 251 5.91 -7.39 -3.09
C ILE A 251 4.77 -6.41 -3.38
N GLN A 252 3.88 -6.20 -2.41
CA GLN A 252 3.00 -5.04 -2.37
C GLN A 252 3.65 -3.98 -1.47
N VAL A 253 3.92 -2.79 -2.01
CA VAL A 253 4.57 -1.70 -1.27
C VAL A 253 3.63 -0.51 -1.09
N MET A 254 3.47 -0.03 0.14
CA MET A 254 2.62 1.15 0.44
C MET A 254 3.06 1.91 1.69
N PRO A 255 2.85 3.24 1.77
CA PRO A 255 2.43 4.08 0.64
C PRO A 255 3.56 4.32 -0.34
N VAL A 256 3.21 4.57 -1.60
CA VAL A 256 4.14 5.13 -2.59
C VAL A 256 3.63 6.45 -3.17
N GLU A 257 2.44 6.90 -2.79
CA GLU A 257 1.74 8.10 -3.22
C GLU A 257 1.99 9.28 -2.26
N PRO A 258 2.06 10.53 -2.76
CA PRO A 258 2.16 11.70 -1.89
C PRO A 258 0.95 11.84 -0.95
N LEU A 259 1.24 12.25 0.28
CA LEU A 259 0.28 12.31 1.37
C LEU A 259 -0.15 13.74 1.65
N THR A 260 -1.27 13.90 2.36
CA THR A 260 -1.69 15.18 2.93
C THR A 260 -0.72 15.66 4.01
N GLU A 261 -0.76 16.96 4.30
CA GLU A 261 0.11 17.62 5.28
C GLU A 261 -0.70 18.16 6.45
N ASN A 262 -0.13 18.11 7.65
CA ASN A 262 -0.71 18.71 8.83
C ASN A 262 -0.57 20.24 8.75
N GLU A 263 -1.68 20.98 8.59
CA GLU A 263 -1.65 22.44 8.41
C GLU A 263 -1.08 23.23 9.60
N GLU A 264 -0.95 22.61 10.79
CA GLU A 264 -0.43 23.27 12.00
C GLU A 264 1.04 22.93 12.29
N GLU A 265 1.50 21.73 11.89
CA GLU A 265 2.81 21.20 12.25
C GLU A 265 3.75 21.02 11.04
N HIS A 266 3.21 20.86 9.83
CA HIS A 266 3.97 20.63 8.60
C HIS A 266 3.88 21.85 7.69
N ASP A 267 5.03 22.34 7.25
CA ASP A 267 5.14 23.45 6.30
C ASP A 267 6.43 23.28 5.47
N PHE A 268 6.37 22.43 4.45
CA PHE A 268 7.55 22.08 3.64
C PHE A 268 7.87 23.12 2.56
N TRP A 269 6.97 24.08 2.36
CA TRP A 269 7.11 25.16 1.37
C TRP A 269 6.35 26.42 1.81
N SER A 270 7.09 27.45 2.23
CA SER A 270 6.51 28.72 2.71
C SER A 270 7.15 29.91 2.03
N VAL A 271 6.35 30.80 1.44
CA VAL A 271 6.87 32.01 0.77
C VAL A 271 7.17 33.11 1.80
N GLU A 272 8.45 33.39 2.00
CA GLU A 272 8.93 34.42 2.95
C GLU A 272 8.92 35.82 2.33
N SER A 273 9.37 35.92 1.08
CA SER A 273 9.34 37.17 0.34
C SER A 273 9.44 36.95 -1.16
N GLU A 274 8.82 37.83 -1.91
CA GLU A 274 8.82 37.75 -3.37
C GLU A 274 9.06 39.11 -4.04
N THR A 275 9.67 39.03 -5.21
CA THR A 275 9.83 40.12 -6.17
C THR A 275 9.49 39.61 -7.56
N ASN A 276 9.62 40.47 -8.58
CA ASN A 276 9.37 40.06 -9.96
C ASN A 276 10.38 39.03 -10.48
N ASP A 277 11.61 39.02 -9.97
CA ASP A 277 12.72 38.23 -10.53
C ASP A 277 13.23 37.15 -9.54
N GLU A 278 12.70 37.11 -8.30
CA GLU A 278 13.18 36.24 -7.23
C GLU A 278 12.08 35.96 -6.21
N VAL A 279 11.97 34.71 -5.75
CA VAL A 279 11.15 34.29 -4.60
C VAL A 279 12.07 33.64 -3.56
N THR A 280 12.01 34.11 -2.31
CA THR A 280 12.65 33.45 -1.18
C THR A 280 11.61 32.65 -0.43
N VAL A 281 11.90 31.37 -0.24
CA VAL A 281 11.02 30.40 0.41
C VAL A 281 11.75 29.70 1.54
N GLU A 282 11.05 29.34 2.60
CA GLU A 282 11.49 28.29 3.52
C GLU A 282 11.09 26.94 2.95
N ILE A 283 12.04 26.00 2.91
CA ILE A 283 11.84 24.65 2.39
C ILE A 283 12.37 23.59 3.34
N ALA A 284 11.75 22.41 3.32
CA ALA A 284 12.24 21.19 3.94
C ALA A 284 11.75 19.98 3.14
N ARG A 285 12.50 18.87 3.17
CA ARG A 285 11.99 17.60 2.64
C ARG A 285 10.84 17.13 3.55
N PRO A 286 9.70 16.69 2.99
CA PRO A 286 8.71 15.89 3.68
C PRO A 286 9.29 14.78 4.57
N ASP A 287 8.78 14.67 5.80
CA ASP A 287 9.12 13.62 6.77
C ASP A 287 7.91 13.14 7.60
N MET A 288 6.70 13.35 7.08
CA MET A 288 5.44 12.98 7.73
C MET A 288 5.25 11.47 7.88
N ILE A 289 4.56 11.08 8.95
CA ILE A 289 4.23 9.69 9.27
C ILE A 289 2.78 9.43 8.89
N ASN A 290 2.55 8.43 8.03
CA ASN A 290 1.20 8.01 7.67
C ASN A 290 1.20 6.55 7.20
N TRP A 291 0.06 5.89 7.35
CA TRP A 291 -0.22 4.57 6.79
C TRP A 291 -0.33 4.53 5.26
N GLY A 292 -0.64 5.65 4.63
CA GLY A 292 -0.78 5.74 3.19
C GLY A 292 -2.17 6.06 2.65
N TYR A 293 -3.16 6.28 3.53
CA TYR A 293 -4.56 6.45 3.11
C TYR A 293 -5.03 7.91 2.99
N ASP A 294 -4.29 8.85 3.58
CA ASP A 294 -4.63 10.26 3.55
C ASP A 294 -3.98 10.94 2.33
N ILE A 295 -4.39 10.52 1.13
CA ILE A 295 -3.83 10.97 -0.17
C ILE A 295 -4.65 12.15 -0.70
N VAL A 296 -4.00 13.23 -1.13
CA VAL A 296 -4.67 14.42 -1.68
C VAL A 296 -5.05 14.31 -3.17
N VAL A 297 -4.65 13.21 -3.82
CA VAL A 297 -4.78 12.86 -5.25
C VAL A 297 -4.01 13.78 -6.20
N SER A 298 -3.84 15.06 -5.87
CA SER A 298 -2.86 15.92 -6.54
C SER A 298 -1.46 15.31 -6.42
N ALA A 299 -0.70 15.33 -7.53
CA ALA A 299 0.61 14.73 -7.66
C ALA A 299 0.65 13.20 -7.43
N PHE A 300 -0.48 12.48 -7.55
CA PHE A 300 -0.54 11.02 -7.39
C PHE A 300 0.51 10.27 -8.22
N SER A 301 0.84 10.81 -9.41
CA SER A 301 1.86 10.25 -10.31
C SER A 301 3.28 10.25 -9.74
N ALA A 302 3.59 11.16 -8.81
CA ALA A 302 4.91 11.26 -8.21
C ALA A 302 5.15 10.18 -7.14
N PRO A 303 6.40 9.78 -6.88
CA PRO A 303 6.74 9.01 -5.69
C PRO A 303 6.58 9.86 -4.42
N ASN A 304 6.09 9.24 -3.34
CA ASN A 304 5.90 9.89 -2.05
C ASN A 304 7.24 10.47 -1.53
N PRO A 305 7.38 11.81 -1.43
CA PRO A 305 8.65 12.42 -1.04
C PRO A 305 9.09 12.08 0.40
N ALA A 306 8.18 11.68 1.28
CA ALA A 306 8.50 11.34 2.66
C ALA A 306 9.36 10.07 2.81
N ILE A 307 9.34 9.18 1.81
CA ILE A 307 10.10 7.92 1.82
C ILE A 307 11.29 7.92 0.84
N LEU A 308 11.66 9.09 0.29
CA LEU A 308 12.81 9.26 -0.61
C LEU A 308 13.94 9.93 0.15
N GLU A 309 14.98 9.18 0.52
CA GLU A 309 16.08 9.73 1.32
C GLU A 309 16.77 10.90 0.60
N SER A 310 16.96 10.80 -0.72
CA SER A 310 17.55 11.81 -1.59
C SER A 310 16.55 12.86 -2.09
N GLY A 311 15.26 12.71 -1.79
CA GLY A 311 14.19 13.54 -2.37
C GLY A 311 14.04 13.42 -3.89
N ARG A 312 14.47 12.28 -4.49
CA ARG A 312 14.44 12.06 -5.94
C ARG A 312 13.57 10.85 -6.31
N PRO A 313 12.73 10.93 -7.36
CA PRO A 313 11.98 9.80 -7.90
C PRO A 313 12.82 8.56 -8.26
N ASP A 314 14.12 8.74 -8.55
CA ASP A 314 15.07 7.68 -8.85
C ASP A 314 15.09 6.54 -7.81
N GLU A 315 14.84 6.82 -6.52
CA GLU A 315 14.86 5.77 -5.49
C GLU A 315 13.77 4.71 -5.68
N LEU A 316 12.62 5.07 -6.25
CA LEU A 316 11.58 4.10 -6.58
C LEU A 316 12.06 3.12 -7.64
N VAL A 317 12.74 3.64 -8.68
CA VAL A 317 13.31 2.82 -9.75
C VAL A 317 14.47 1.97 -9.24
N ASP A 318 15.31 2.51 -8.37
CA ASP A 318 16.42 1.76 -7.76
C ASP A 318 15.90 0.60 -6.90
N PHE A 319 14.84 0.82 -6.12
CA PHE A 319 14.18 -0.24 -5.35
C PHE A 319 13.59 -1.33 -6.25
N ILE A 320 12.89 -0.95 -7.33
CA ILE A 320 12.37 -1.91 -8.31
C ILE A 320 13.53 -2.70 -8.94
N ALA A 321 14.59 -2.02 -9.36
CA ALA A 321 15.73 -2.66 -9.97
C ALA A 321 16.45 -3.64 -9.01
N ALA A 322 16.54 -3.30 -7.72
CA ALA A 322 17.04 -4.21 -6.69
C ALA A 322 16.18 -5.48 -6.58
N CYS A 323 14.84 -5.34 -6.65
CA CYS A 323 13.90 -6.47 -6.68
C CYS A 323 14.03 -7.35 -7.94
N HIS A 324 14.26 -6.73 -9.09
CA HIS A 324 14.46 -7.43 -10.37
C HIS A 324 15.80 -8.15 -10.48
N ASP A 325 16.83 -7.66 -9.77
CA ASP A 325 18.19 -8.22 -9.82
C ASP A 325 18.34 -9.51 -8.98
N LEU A 326 17.39 -9.86 -8.12
CA LEU A 326 17.45 -11.12 -7.36
C LEU A 326 17.55 -12.36 -8.28
N PRO A 327 18.25 -13.44 -7.85
CA PRO A 327 18.30 -14.70 -8.59
C PRO A 327 16.93 -15.26 -9.00
N ARG A 328 15.91 -15.05 -8.16
CA ARG A 328 14.50 -15.14 -8.54
C ARG A 328 13.94 -13.71 -8.46
N PRO A 329 13.68 -13.05 -9.61
CA PRO A 329 13.16 -11.70 -9.63
C PRO A 329 11.85 -11.59 -8.84
N ILE A 330 11.67 -10.46 -8.16
CA ILE A 330 10.48 -10.15 -7.40
C ILE A 330 9.69 -9.07 -8.14
N LYS A 331 8.41 -9.35 -8.40
CA LYS A 331 7.47 -8.39 -8.99
C LYS A 331 7.12 -7.31 -7.96
N VAL A 332 7.15 -6.03 -8.34
CA VAL A 332 6.72 -4.93 -7.48
C VAL A 332 5.31 -4.49 -7.86
N VAL A 333 4.40 -4.59 -6.90
CA VAL A 333 2.98 -4.25 -7.05
C VAL A 333 2.72 -2.93 -6.32
N PHE A 334 2.23 -1.94 -7.06
CA PHE A 334 1.87 -0.64 -6.51
C PHE A 334 0.42 -0.62 -6.06
N ASP A 335 0.14 0.26 -5.10
CA ASP A 335 -1.22 0.56 -4.73
C ASP A 335 -1.84 1.62 -5.66
N VAL A 336 -3.16 1.59 -5.78
CA VAL A 336 -3.94 2.60 -6.51
C VAL A 336 -5.08 3.07 -5.64
N ALA A 337 -4.77 4.01 -4.76
CA ALA A 337 -5.72 4.61 -3.83
C ALA A 337 -6.36 5.87 -4.45
N LEU A 338 -7.16 5.64 -5.51
CA LEU A 338 -7.97 6.66 -6.20
C LEU A 338 -9.46 6.50 -5.88
N GLY A 339 -9.83 5.89 -4.73
CA GLY A 339 -11.21 5.74 -4.28
C GLY A 339 -11.78 7.00 -3.60
N HIS A 340 -10.90 7.82 -3.02
CA HIS A 340 -11.20 9.08 -2.34
C HIS A 340 -10.00 10.03 -2.40
N ALA A 341 -10.19 11.26 -1.97
CA ALA A 341 -9.11 12.18 -1.59
C ALA A 341 -9.29 12.62 -0.14
N ASP A 342 -8.19 12.93 0.55
CA ASP A 342 -8.22 13.65 1.81
C ASP A 342 -8.95 15.00 1.67
N ASP A 343 -9.48 15.55 2.76
CA ASP A 343 -10.23 16.80 2.74
C ASP A 343 -9.42 17.97 2.15
N ARG A 344 -8.11 18.00 2.38
CA ARG A 344 -7.21 19.02 1.82
C ARG A 344 -6.92 18.83 0.33
N GLY A 345 -7.27 17.69 -0.26
CA GLY A 345 -7.22 17.51 -1.71
C GLY A 345 -8.08 18.53 -2.46
N ALA A 346 -9.15 19.04 -1.84
CA ALA A 346 -9.98 20.12 -2.40
C ALA A 346 -9.29 21.50 -2.41
N GLU A 347 -8.15 21.66 -1.75
CA GLU A 347 -7.30 22.85 -1.86
C GLU A 347 -6.41 22.81 -3.12
N LEU A 348 -6.12 21.60 -3.63
CA LEU A 348 -5.16 21.36 -4.71
C LEU A 348 -5.83 20.98 -6.04
N LEU A 349 -7.05 20.46 -5.99
CA LEU A 349 -7.83 20.03 -7.15
C LEU A 349 -8.98 21.00 -7.40
N ASN A 350 -9.25 21.32 -8.67
CA ASN A 350 -10.46 22.08 -9.00
C ASN A 350 -11.73 21.25 -8.72
N ASP A 351 -12.86 21.94 -8.53
CA ASP A 351 -14.14 21.34 -8.14
C ASP A 351 -14.65 20.24 -9.09
N ARG A 352 -14.19 20.20 -10.35
CA ARG A 352 -14.60 19.16 -11.31
C ARG A 352 -14.00 17.79 -11.02
N TYR A 353 -12.99 17.69 -10.16
CA TYR A 353 -12.46 16.42 -9.67
C TYR A 353 -13.26 15.84 -8.51
N ILE A 354 -14.14 16.63 -7.86
CA ILE A 354 -14.73 16.30 -6.57
C ILE A 354 -16.25 16.21 -6.67
N LEU A 355 -16.82 15.04 -6.35
CA LEU A 355 -18.26 14.83 -6.31
C LEU A 355 -18.90 15.40 -5.03
N GLY A 356 -18.18 15.38 -3.92
CA GLY A 356 -18.64 15.90 -2.62
C GLY A 356 -17.98 15.23 -1.41
N PRO A 357 -18.49 15.45 -0.18
CA PRO A 357 -17.94 14.84 1.03
C PRO A 357 -18.17 13.32 1.07
N GLY A 358 -17.17 12.59 1.57
CA GLY A 358 -17.17 11.13 1.75
C GLY A 358 -16.73 10.69 3.16
N MET A 359 -16.64 9.38 3.38
CA MET A 359 -16.25 8.82 4.68
C MET A 359 -14.80 9.13 5.06
N TYR A 360 -13.91 9.15 4.06
CA TYR A 360 -12.46 9.32 4.20
C TYR A 360 -11.96 10.67 3.67
N GLY A 361 -12.83 11.68 3.60
CA GLY A 361 -12.52 13.00 3.03
C GLY A 361 -13.51 13.38 1.93
N LYS A 362 -13.06 13.41 0.67
CA LYS A 362 -13.83 13.71 -0.54
C LYS A 362 -14.04 12.48 -1.42
N HIS A 363 -15.25 12.35 -1.96
CA HIS A 363 -15.50 11.47 -3.10
C HIS A 363 -15.01 12.14 -4.38
N LEU A 364 -14.24 11.41 -5.20
CA LEU A 364 -13.83 11.85 -6.52
C LEU A 364 -15.00 11.74 -7.51
N ASP A 365 -15.01 12.61 -8.53
CA ASP A 365 -16.02 12.59 -9.59
C ASP A 365 -15.56 11.75 -10.80
N TYR A 366 -15.90 10.47 -10.80
CA TYR A 366 -15.63 9.58 -11.94
C TYR A 366 -16.57 9.81 -13.14
N THR A 367 -17.57 10.69 -13.01
CA THR A 367 -18.57 10.99 -14.06
C THR A 367 -18.16 12.17 -14.95
N GLU A 368 -17.26 13.04 -14.48
CA GLU A 368 -16.67 14.11 -15.26
C GLU A 368 -15.62 13.52 -16.24
N PRO A 369 -15.84 13.61 -17.57
CA PRO A 369 -14.97 12.96 -18.56
C PRO A 369 -13.50 13.33 -18.45
N THR A 370 -13.18 14.60 -18.19
CA THR A 370 -11.79 15.02 -18.13
C THR A 370 -11.12 14.59 -16.83
N ALA A 371 -11.82 14.67 -15.69
CA ALA A 371 -11.31 14.15 -14.42
C ALA A 371 -11.01 12.64 -14.52
N ARG A 372 -11.95 11.87 -15.10
CA ARG A 372 -11.79 10.43 -15.37
C ARG A 372 -10.55 10.13 -16.22
N ALA A 373 -10.31 10.91 -17.27
CA ALA A 373 -9.13 10.75 -18.13
C ALA A 373 -7.83 11.13 -17.41
N VAL A 374 -7.86 12.15 -16.55
CA VAL A 374 -6.72 12.55 -15.72
C VAL A 374 -6.39 11.48 -14.70
N PHE A 375 -7.37 10.85 -14.04
CA PHE A 375 -7.10 9.74 -13.11
C PHE A 375 -6.42 8.55 -13.79
N LEU A 376 -6.83 8.20 -15.02
CA LEU A 376 -6.15 7.15 -15.80
C LEU A 376 -4.72 7.56 -16.17
N GLU A 377 -4.49 8.83 -16.50
CA GLU A 377 -3.16 9.35 -16.76
C GLU A 377 -2.29 9.36 -15.49
N MET A 378 -2.89 9.68 -14.33
CA MET A 378 -2.20 9.63 -13.05
C MET A 378 -1.70 8.22 -12.76
N GLN A 379 -2.59 7.23 -12.92
CA GLN A 379 -2.26 5.81 -12.82
C GLN A 379 -1.16 5.44 -13.82
N ARG A 380 -1.31 5.76 -15.11
CA ARG A 380 -0.31 5.43 -16.15
C ARG A 380 1.08 5.94 -15.78
N ARG A 381 1.21 7.23 -15.49
CA ARG A 381 2.51 7.83 -15.09
C ARG A 381 3.12 7.19 -13.87
N LYS A 382 2.29 6.88 -12.86
CA LYS A 382 2.76 6.22 -11.64
C LYS A 382 3.32 4.84 -11.95
N MET A 383 2.63 4.07 -12.77
CA MET A 383 3.02 2.71 -13.10
C MET A 383 4.18 2.63 -14.09
N ASP A 384 4.37 3.65 -14.95
CA ASP A 384 5.53 3.78 -15.85
C ASP A 384 6.87 3.95 -15.10
N PHE A 385 6.88 4.12 -13.77
CA PHE A 385 8.11 3.95 -12.98
C PHE A 385 8.62 2.49 -13.00
N GLY A 386 7.78 1.51 -13.37
CA GLY A 386 8.15 0.10 -13.50
C GLY A 386 7.33 -0.84 -12.63
N ALA A 387 6.02 -0.63 -12.50
CA ALA A 387 5.16 -1.53 -11.74
C ALA A 387 4.93 -2.85 -12.50
N ASP A 388 5.15 -3.99 -11.84
CA ASP A 388 4.81 -5.31 -12.38
C ASP A 388 3.35 -5.67 -12.15
N GLY A 389 2.76 -5.09 -11.11
CA GLY A 389 1.37 -5.28 -10.73
C GLY A 389 0.74 -4.00 -10.18
N ILE A 390 -0.58 -3.98 -10.15
CA ILE A 390 -1.35 -2.93 -9.48
C ILE A 390 -2.41 -3.55 -8.57
N ARG A 391 -2.57 -2.98 -7.38
CA ARG A 391 -3.68 -3.22 -6.47
C ARG A 391 -4.56 -1.99 -6.46
N VAL A 392 -5.80 -2.11 -6.91
CA VAL A 392 -6.81 -1.05 -6.70
C VAL A 392 -7.34 -1.21 -5.28
N ASP A 393 -6.83 -0.35 -4.40
CA ASP A 393 -7.27 -0.23 -3.00
C ASP A 393 -8.72 0.24 -2.96
N GLY A 394 -9.49 -0.35 -2.03
CA GLY A 394 -10.90 -0.01 -1.85
C GLY A 394 -11.68 0.03 -3.18
N ALA A 395 -11.51 -0.93 -4.09
CA ALA A 395 -12.15 -0.93 -5.41
C ALA A 395 -13.70 -0.87 -5.34
N GLN A 396 -14.28 -1.21 -4.19
CA GLN A 396 -15.70 -1.03 -3.87
C GLN A 396 -16.13 0.44 -3.66
N ASP A 397 -15.19 1.36 -3.37
CA ASP A 397 -15.43 2.77 -3.06
C ASP A 397 -15.51 3.65 -4.32
N PHE A 398 -15.13 3.12 -5.49
CA PHE A 398 -15.34 3.72 -6.81
C PHE A 398 -16.82 3.76 -7.13
N THR A 399 -17.50 4.74 -6.56
CA THR A 399 -18.94 4.87 -6.58
C THR A 399 -19.37 6.25 -7.04
N SER A 400 -20.49 6.26 -7.75
CA SER A 400 -21.11 7.48 -8.28
C SER A 400 -22.58 7.52 -7.88
N TYR A 401 -23.12 8.74 -7.74
CA TYR A 401 -24.53 8.94 -7.39
C TYR A 401 -25.40 8.99 -8.64
N ASP A 402 -26.43 8.14 -8.71
CA ASP A 402 -27.46 8.25 -9.74
C ASP A 402 -28.65 9.09 -9.24
N PRO A 403 -28.87 10.30 -9.78
CA PRO A 403 -29.97 11.18 -9.36
C PRO A 403 -31.36 10.68 -9.79
N GLU A 404 -31.47 9.79 -10.78
CA GLU A 404 -32.76 9.26 -11.23
C GLU A 404 -33.30 8.20 -10.27
N THR A 405 -32.42 7.31 -9.78
CA THR A 405 -32.76 6.26 -8.82
C THR A 405 -32.61 6.72 -7.37
N GLY A 406 -31.72 7.67 -7.12
CA GLY A 406 -31.37 8.16 -5.79
C GLY A 406 -30.43 7.23 -5.03
N GLU A 407 -29.70 6.37 -5.74
CA GLU A 407 -28.82 5.34 -5.19
C GLU A 407 -27.36 5.59 -5.61
N MET A 408 -26.41 5.16 -4.77
CA MET A 408 -25.01 5.04 -5.18
C MET A 408 -24.84 3.74 -5.97
N TYR A 409 -24.04 3.77 -7.04
CA TYR A 409 -23.66 2.58 -7.81
C TYR A 409 -22.14 2.48 -7.91
N HIS A 410 -21.63 1.25 -8.07
CA HIS A 410 -20.21 1.01 -8.34
C HIS A 410 -19.91 1.26 -9.82
N ASP A 411 -18.91 2.08 -10.13
CA ASP A 411 -18.49 2.41 -11.50
C ASP A 411 -17.55 1.34 -12.06
N ASP A 412 -18.11 0.15 -12.30
CA ASP A 412 -17.35 -0.98 -12.86
C ASP A 412 -16.80 -0.68 -14.27
N ASP A 413 -17.46 0.22 -15.02
CA ASP A 413 -16.95 0.70 -16.30
C ASP A 413 -15.64 1.49 -16.14
N PHE A 414 -15.41 2.15 -14.99
CA PHE A 414 -14.16 2.86 -14.72
C PHE A 414 -13.05 1.90 -14.32
N LEU A 415 -13.36 0.96 -13.43
CA LEU A 415 -12.44 -0.11 -13.05
C LEU A 415 -11.98 -0.92 -14.28
N ALA A 416 -12.85 -1.05 -15.29
CA ALA A 416 -12.51 -1.65 -16.57
C ALA A 416 -11.61 -0.78 -17.47
N GLU A 417 -11.68 0.55 -17.38
CA GLU A 417 -10.72 1.43 -18.05
C GLU A 417 -9.36 1.40 -17.33
N MET A 418 -9.34 1.34 -16.00
CA MET A 418 -8.09 1.20 -15.20
C MET A 418 -7.32 -0.08 -15.54
N ASP A 419 -8.02 -1.20 -15.74
CA ASP A 419 -7.42 -2.49 -16.16
C ASP A 419 -6.83 -2.46 -17.60
N ARG A 420 -7.31 -1.54 -18.45
CA ARG A 420 -6.88 -1.41 -19.84
C ARG A 420 -5.66 -0.52 -20.03
N VAL A 421 -5.26 0.24 -19.01
CA VAL A 421 -4.11 1.14 -19.08
C VAL A 421 -2.87 0.34 -19.44
N VAL A 422 -2.23 0.74 -20.54
CA VAL A 422 -0.97 0.16 -21.02
C VAL A 422 0.18 0.94 -20.39
N GLN A 423 1.18 0.22 -19.91
CA GLN A 423 2.42 0.83 -19.39
C GLN A 423 3.52 0.71 -20.43
N GLU A 424 4.39 1.70 -20.49
CA GLU A 424 5.58 1.70 -21.34
C GLU A 424 6.83 1.96 -20.50
N VAL A 425 7.67 0.94 -20.37
CA VAL A 425 8.91 1.01 -19.60
C VAL A 425 10.05 0.47 -20.44
N ALA A 426 11.20 1.15 -20.44
CA ALA A 426 12.34 0.79 -21.28
C ALA A 426 12.05 0.73 -22.79
N GLY A 427 10.92 1.29 -23.26
CA GLY A 427 10.42 1.16 -24.63
C GLY A 427 9.66 -0.15 -24.91
N THR A 428 9.25 -0.89 -23.88
CA THR A 428 8.37 -2.05 -23.95
C THR A 428 6.99 -1.69 -23.44
N GLU A 429 5.97 -1.90 -24.27
CA GLU A 429 4.57 -1.84 -23.86
C GLU A 429 4.13 -3.17 -23.21
N TYR A 430 3.48 -3.10 -22.05
CA TYR A 430 2.96 -4.27 -21.33
C TYR A 430 1.73 -3.92 -20.48
N ARG A 431 1.10 -4.95 -19.91
CA ARG A 431 0.05 -4.80 -18.90
C ARG A 431 0.51 -5.40 -17.56
N PRO A 432 0.39 -4.68 -16.43
CA PRO A 432 0.73 -5.22 -15.13
C PRO A 432 -0.28 -6.30 -14.69
N TRP A 433 0.11 -7.11 -13.70
CA TRP A 433 -0.80 -7.99 -12.98
C TRP A 433 -1.88 -7.14 -12.26
N MET A 434 -3.15 -7.50 -12.41
CA MET A 434 -4.28 -6.74 -11.85
C MET A 434 -4.83 -7.37 -10.57
N VAL A 435 -4.90 -6.60 -9.49
CA VAL A 435 -5.50 -6.98 -8.21
C VAL A 435 -6.54 -5.94 -7.79
N TYR A 436 -7.69 -6.39 -7.29
CA TYR A 436 -8.71 -5.53 -6.69
C TYR A 436 -8.93 -5.88 -5.22
N GLU A 437 -8.85 -4.88 -4.35
CA GLU A 437 -9.39 -4.99 -3.00
C GLU A 437 -10.89 -4.68 -3.04
N ASP A 438 -11.74 -5.72 -3.10
CA ASP A 438 -13.19 -5.53 -3.17
C ASP A 438 -13.94 -6.59 -2.35
N GLY A 439 -14.72 -6.12 -1.38
CA GLY A 439 -15.57 -6.93 -0.51
C GLY A 439 -17.05 -6.58 -0.64
N ARG A 440 -17.48 -6.04 -1.79
CA ARG A 440 -18.87 -5.60 -1.99
C ARG A 440 -19.85 -6.74 -1.67
N PRO A 441 -20.97 -6.47 -0.98
CA PRO A 441 -21.59 -5.16 -0.79
C PRO A 441 -21.21 -4.48 0.54
N TRP A 442 -20.00 -4.65 1.07
CA TRP A 442 -19.51 -3.82 2.18
C TRP A 442 -19.79 -2.32 1.90
N PRO A 443 -20.23 -1.52 2.90
CA PRO A 443 -20.37 -1.82 4.33
C PRO A 443 -21.79 -2.27 4.76
N ARG A 444 -22.59 -2.88 3.87
CA ARG A 444 -23.93 -3.39 4.23
C ARG A 444 -23.87 -4.33 5.44
N GLU A 445 -24.79 -4.21 6.40
CA GLU A 445 -24.70 -4.95 7.70
C GLU A 445 -24.49 -6.47 7.59
N ASP A 446 -25.03 -7.14 6.58
CA ASP A 446 -24.90 -8.58 6.33
C ASP A 446 -23.87 -8.93 5.23
N TRP A 447 -22.96 -8.02 4.90
CA TRP A 447 -21.92 -8.20 3.88
C TRP A 447 -21.12 -9.49 4.08
N GLU A 448 -20.81 -9.90 5.32
CA GLU A 448 -20.07 -11.14 5.59
C GLU A 448 -20.78 -12.39 5.07
N LEU A 449 -22.09 -12.35 4.86
CA LEU A 449 -22.87 -13.43 4.27
C LEU A 449 -23.13 -13.22 2.77
N ALA A 450 -23.09 -11.97 2.32
CA ALA A 450 -23.54 -11.56 1.00
C ALA A 450 -22.40 -11.37 -0.01
N SER A 451 -21.21 -11.03 0.46
CA SER A 451 -20.04 -10.85 -0.39
C SER A 451 -19.61 -12.19 -0.98
N SER A 452 -19.44 -12.20 -2.30
CA SER A 452 -18.87 -13.31 -3.05
C SER A 452 -17.36 -13.18 -3.21
N TYR A 453 -16.79 -11.97 -3.01
CA TYR A 453 -15.38 -11.64 -3.25
C TYR A 453 -14.90 -11.96 -4.68
N ARG A 454 -15.81 -12.00 -5.65
CA ARG A 454 -15.52 -12.38 -7.06
C ARG A 454 -16.13 -11.42 -8.08
N ALA A 455 -16.75 -10.33 -7.61
CA ALA A 455 -17.52 -9.43 -8.46
C ALA A 455 -16.71 -8.85 -9.64
N LEU A 456 -15.42 -8.59 -9.43
CA LEU A 456 -14.53 -8.03 -10.43
C LEU A 456 -13.79 -9.12 -11.21
N ILE A 457 -13.38 -10.23 -10.60
CA ILE A 457 -12.80 -11.39 -11.32
C ILE A 457 -13.81 -12.00 -12.31
N GLU A 458 -15.09 -12.05 -11.95
CA GLU A 458 -16.14 -12.51 -12.87
C GLU A 458 -16.26 -11.62 -14.12
N GLN A 459 -15.84 -10.36 -14.05
CA GLN A 459 -15.80 -9.40 -15.16
C GLN A 459 -14.43 -9.37 -15.87
N HIS A 460 -13.35 -9.56 -15.10
CA HIS A 460 -11.93 -9.52 -15.50
C HIS A 460 -11.24 -10.82 -15.07
N PRO A 461 -11.39 -11.94 -15.82
CA PRO A 461 -10.93 -13.27 -15.36
C PRO A 461 -9.42 -13.44 -15.19
N HIS A 462 -8.62 -12.52 -15.75
CA HIS A 462 -7.16 -12.46 -15.54
C HIS A 462 -6.79 -11.77 -14.22
N SER A 463 -7.70 -11.00 -13.61
CA SER A 463 -7.44 -10.26 -12.37
C SER A 463 -7.54 -11.15 -11.13
N PHE A 464 -7.10 -10.59 -10.01
CA PHE A 464 -7.19 -11.19 -8.68
C PHE A 464 -8.00 -10.30 -7.73
N GLN A 465 -8.57 -10.89 -6.68
CA GLN A 465 -9.25 -10.16 -5.61
C GLN A 465 -8.82 -10.65 -4.24
N TRP A 466 -9.00 -9.83 -3.20
CA TRP A 466 -8.82 -10.28 -1.83
C TRP A 466 -9.81 -11.39 -1.45
N SER A 467 -9.29 -12.48 -0.87
CA SER A 467 -10.09 -13.59 -0.38
C SER A 467 -10.92 -13.20 0.86
N PRO A 468 -11.95 -13.98 1.22
CA PRO A 468 -12.70 -13.75 2.46
C PRO A 468 -11.87 -13.84 3.76
N ILE A 469 -10.67 -14.45 3.73
CA ILE A 469 -9.79 -14.58 4.90
C ILE A 469 -8.75 -13.45 4.96
N THR A 470 -8.35 -12.93 3.80
CA THR A 470 -7.46 -11.77 3.66
C THR A 470 -8.22 -10.47 3.85
N PHE A 471 -9.46 -10.40 3.35
CA PHE A 471 -10.30 -9.23 3.44
C PHE A 471 -10.76 -8.96 4.88
N ALA A 472 -10.94 -7.68 5.19
CA ALA A 472 -11.08 -7.08 6.50
C ALA A 472 -11.88 -7.88 7.57
N HIS A 473 -11.56 -7.58 8.83
CA HIS A 473 -12.23 -8.05 10.05
C HIS A 473 -11.94 -9.47 10.55
N ASN A 474 -10.96 -10.17 9.98
CA ASN A 474 -10.55 -11.48 10.50
C ASN A 474 -9.68 -11.36 11.77
N THR A 475 -10.02 -12.17 12.77
CA THR A 475 -9.48 -12.09 14.13
C THR A 475 -9.14 -13.50 14.66
N PRO A 476 -8.10 -14.15 14.08
CA PRO A 476 -7.66 -15.50 14.48
C PRO A 476 -7.26 -15.64 15.95
N ALA A 477 -7.01 -14.52 16.65
CA ALA A 477 -6.76 -14.49 18.10
C ALA A 477 -7.97 -14.92 18.95
N LEU A 478 -9.18 -14.94 18.39
CA LEU A 478 -10.39 -15.34 19.10
C LEU A 478 -10.62 -16.86 19.04
N LEU A 479 -11.06 -17.44 20.15
CA LEU A 479 -11.45 -18.84 20.23
C LEU A 479 -12.62 -19.12 19.29
N THR A 480 -12.62 -20.30 18.66
CA THR A 480 -13.55 -20.80 17.64
C THR A 480 -13.51 -20.07 16.30
N PHE A 481 -12.50 -19.22 16.05
CA PHE A 481 -12.36 -18.50 14.78
C PHE A 481 -12.34 -19.49 13.60
N TRP A 482 -11.43 -20.48 13.63
CA TRP A 482 -11.28 -21.45 12.55
C TRP A 482 -12.50 -22.36 12.40
N ALA A 483 -13.15 -22.77 13.49
CA ALA A 483 -14.39 -23.53 13.39
C ALA A 483 -15.52 -22.71 12.75
N THR A 484 -15.61 -21.41 13.05
CA THR A 484 -16.68 -20.52 12.58
C THR A 484 -16.44 -20.08 11.14
N LYS A 485 -15.19 -19.84 10.75
CA LYS A 485 -14.79 -19.42 9.40
C LYS A 485 -14.59 -20.59 8.43
N TRP A 486 -14.75 -21.85 8.87
CA TRP A 486 -14.58 -23.05 8.03
C TRP A 486 -15.24 -22.94 6.65
N TRP A 487 -16.47 -22.43 6.57
CA TRP A 487 -17.18 -22.31 5.30
C TRP A 487 -16.51 -21.31 4.34
N ARG A 488 -15.92 -20.22 4.85
CA ARG A 488 -15.12 -19.28 4.06
C ARG A 488 -13.78 -19.88 3.64
N VAL A 489 -13.13 -20.63 4.54
CA VAL A 489 -11.88 -21.35 4.21
C VAL A 489 -12.14 -22.41 3.13
N ARG A 490 -13.28 -23.09 3.18
CA ARG A 490 -13.72 -24.03 2.14
C ARG A 490 -13.95 -23.33 0.79
N GLU A 491 -14.56 -22.15 0.79
CA GLU A 491 -14.71 -21.35 -0.43
C GLU A 491 -13.35 -20.95 -1.03
N VAL A 492 -12.31 -20.73 -0.20
CA VAL A 492 -10.94 -20.56 -0.72
C VAL A 492 -10.51 -21.81 -1.47
N GLY A 493 -10.74 -23.01 -0.94
CA GLY A 493 -10.45 -24.25 -1.68
C GLY A 493 -11.22 -24.39 -3.00
N GLU A 494 -12.49 -23.94 -3.05
CA GLU A 494 -13.37 -24.10 -4.20
C GLU A 494 -13.19 -23.02 -5.29
N PHE A 495 -12.80 -21.78 -4.93
CA PHE A 495 -12.79 -20.62 -5.83
C PHE A 495 -11.55 -19.71 -5.71
N GLY A 496 -10.54 -20.10 -4.94
CA GLY A 496 -9.43 -19.23 -4.57
C GLY A 496 -8.35 -19.06 -5.63
N GLY A 497 -8.43 -19.69 -6.80
CA GLY A 497 -7.39 -19.65 -7.83
C GLY A 497 -7.07 -18.26 -8.39
N ASN A 498 -8.01 -17.33 -8.26
CA ASN A 498 -7.86 -15.90 -8.59
C ASN A 498 -7.93 -15.01 -7.33
N TRP A 499 -7.63 -15.54 -6.14
CA TRP A 499 -7.62 -14.75 -4.92
C TRP A 499 -6.21 -14.49 -4.39
N LEU A 500 -6.04 -13.30 -3.80
CA LEU A 500 -5.02 -13.09 -2.78
C LEU A 500 -5.52 -13.73 -1.47
N THR A 501 -4.77 -14.68 -0.96
CA THR A 501 -5.08 -15.46 0.25
C THR A 501 -4.09 -15.10 1.37
N GLY A 502 -4.08 -15.87 2.46
CA GLY A 502 -3.28 -15.55 3.65
C GLY A 502 -4.14 -15.04 4.81
N VAL A 503 -3.48 -14.80 5.94
CA VAL A 503 -4.11 -14.44 7.22
C VAL A 503 -3.60 -13.11 7.79
N ALA A 504 -2.43 -12.65 7.36
CA ALA A 504 -1.76 -11.47 7.89
C ALA A 504 -1.46 -10.48 6.77
N ASN A 505 -2.12 -9.34 6.85
CA ASN A 505 -1.85 -8.09 6.15
C ASN A 505 -1.94 -6.94 7.16
N HIS A 506 -1.59 -5.74 6.75
CA HIS A 506 -1.57 -4.57 7.60
C HIS A 506 -2.94 -4.29 8.27
N ASP A 507 -4.06 -4.53 7.56
CA ASP A 507 -5.42 -4.35 8.08
C ASP A 507 -5.83 -5.41 9.11
N THR A 508 -5.57 -6.68 8.82
CA THR A 508 -6.00 -7.79 9.68
C THR A 508 -5.22 -7.80 10.98
N VAL A 509 -3.92 -7.48 10.96
CA VAL A 509 -3.11 -7.33 12.19
C VAL A 509 -3.61 -6.15 13.02
N ARG A 510 -3.86 -4.98 12.40
CA ARG A 510 -4.47 -3.82 13.08
C ARG A 510 -5.85 -4.16 13.64
N ARG A 511 -6.66 -4.96 12.94
CA ARG A 511 -7.92 -5.42 13.50
C ARG A 511 -7.73 -6.27 14.74
N GLY A 512 -6.70 -7.11 14.75
CA GLY A 512 -6.32 -7.91 15.91
C GLY A 512 -6.04 -7.04 17.14
N THR A 513 -5.30 -5.94 16.98
CA THR A 513 -5.00 -5.01 18.10
C THR A 513 -6.21 -4.25 18.60
N GLN A 514 -7.26 -4.08 17.78
CA GLN A 514 -8.51 -3.39 18.16
C GLN A 514 -9.49 -4.27 18.96
N ILE A 515 -9.22 -5.57 19.12
CA ILE A 515 -10.04 -6.45 19.96
C ILE A 515 -9.97 -5.96 21.41
N ASP A 516 -11.12 -5.84 22.10
CA ASP A 516 -11.11 -5.63 23.54
C ASP A 516 -10.95 -6.98 24.27
N PRO A 517 -9.77 -7.30 24.82
CA PRO A 517 -9.54 -8.60 25.44
C PRO A 517 -10.27 -8.76 26.78
N THR A 518 -10.92 -7.70 27.29
CA THR A 518 -11.58 -7.69 28.61
C THR A 518 -13.09 -8.01 28.53
N VAL A 519 -13.66 -8.10 27.33
CA VAL A 519 -15.09 -8.33 27.12
C VAL A 519 -15.42 -9.82 27.09
N GLU A 520 -16.15 -10.32 28.09
CA GLU A 520 -16.49 -11.75 28.21
C GLU A 520 -17.88 -12.14 27.64
N PHE A 521 -18.77 -11.18 27.36
CA PHE A 521 -20.19 -11.50 27.14
C PHE A 521 -20.70 -11.35 25.70
N ASN A 522 -20.15 -10.41 24.91
CA ASN A 522 -20.63 -10.10 23.55
C ASN A 522 -19.62 -10.44 22.45
N GLN A 523 -18.51 -11.07 22.81
CA GLN A 523 -17.44 -11.48 21.90
C GLN A 523 -16.98 -12.89 22.27
N SER A 524 -16.48 -13.65 21.30
CA SER A 524 -15.75 -14.88 21.61
C SER A 524 -14.56 -14.56 22.52
N PRO A 525 -14.25 -15.42 23.50
CA PRO A 525 -13.08 -15.20 24.34
C PRO A 525 -11.79 -15.28 23.51
N VAL A 526 -10.73 -14.66 24.00
CA VAL A 526 -9.37 -14.85 23.48
C VAL A 526 -9.01 -16.34 23.53
N ASN A 527 -8.34 -16.83 22.48
CA ASN A 527 -7.95 -18.23 22.36
C ASN A 527 -6.85 -18.57 23.40
N PRO A 528 -7.14 -19.43 24.40
CA PRO A 528 -6.20 -19.74 25.47
C PRO A 528 -5.10 -20.73 25.05
N TYR A 529 -5.10 -21.20 23.80
CA TYR A 529 -4.11 -22.14 23.27
C TYR A 529 -3.01 -21.46 22.45
N LEU A 530 -3.12 -20.16 22.18
CA LEU A 530 -2.14 -19.43 21.36
C LEU A 530 -0.94 -18.93 22.16
N GLY A 531 -1.15 -18.30 23.31
CA GLY A 531 -0.05 -17.75 24.12
C GLY A 531 -0.37 -17.63 25.61
N GLU A 532 0.66 -17.37 26.42
CA GLU A 532 0.53 -17.13 27.86
C GLU A 532 0.02 -15.71 28.17
N ASP A 533 0.27 -14.76 27.27
CA ASP A 533 -0.20 -13.38 27.32
C ASP A 533 -0.78 -12.89 25.97
N TYR A 534 -1.29 -11.66 25.95
CA TYR A 534 -1.93 -11.09 24.78
C TYR A 534 -0.94 -10.82 23.62
N PRO A 535 0.26 -10.27 23.84
CA PRO A 535 1.27 -10.16 22.77
C PRO A 535 1.62 -11.49 22.12
N GLU A 536 1.96 -12.52 22.91
CA GLU A 536 2.25 -13.85 22.37
C GLU A 536 1.03 -14.44 21.64
N THR A 537 -0.18 -14.20 22.16
CA THR A 537 -1.42 -14.63 21.50
C THR A 537 -1.60 -13.99 20.12
N LEU A 538 -1.32 -12.68 19.98
CA LEU A 538 -1.42 -11.99 18.70
C LEU A 538 -0.37 -12.50 17.72
N ASP A 539 0.87 -12.60 18.18
CA ASP A 539 2.00 -13.12 17.40
C ASP A 539 1.66 -14.51 16.82
N GLU A 540 1.21 -15.44 17.66
CA GLU A 540 0.84 -16.79 17.23
C GLU A 540 -0.45 -16.82 16.39
N ALA A 541 -1.37 -15.87 16.56
CA ALA A 541 -2.60 -15.80 15.75
C ALA A 541 -2.31 -15.50 14.27
N TYR A 542 -1.35 -14.62 14.01
CA TYR A 542 -1.03 -14.13 12.67
C TYR A 542 0.24 -14.78 12.08
N ASP A 543 1.09 -15.39 12.92
CA ASP A 543 2.33 -16.07 12.51
C ASP A 543 2.47 -17.46 13.20
N ASN A 544 1.71 -18.47 12.73
CA ASN A 544 1.88 -19.89 13.13
C ASN A 544 2.05 -20.85 11.93
N ALA A 545 2.51 -22.07 12.19
CA ALA A 545 2.83 -23.04 11.14
C ALA A 545 1.58 -23.55 10.41
N ALA A 546 0.47 -23.72 11.13
CA ALA A 546 -0.79 -24.24 10.61
C ALA A 546 -1.41 -23.36 9.54
N SER A 547 -1.57 -22.05 9.79
CA SER A 547 -2.14 -21.12 8.80
C SER A 547 -1.23 -20.95 7.59
N SER A 548 0.08 -20.84 7.79
CA SER A 548 1.03 -20.69 6.70
C SER A 548 1.09 -21.93 5.81
N MET A 549 1.14 -23.15 6.36
CA MET A 549 1.09 -24.36 5.52
C MET A 549 -0.27 -24.54 4.86
N LEU A 550 -1.36 -24.12 5.50
CA LEU A 550 -2.68 -24.15 4.87
C LEU A 550 -2.70 -23.34 3.57
N PHE A 551 -2.17 -22.12 3.57
CA PHE A 551 -2.19 -21.24 2.39
C PHE A 551 -1.04 -21.50 1.41
N HIS A 552 0.17 -21.80 1.87
CA HIS A 552 1.32 -22.01 0.98
C HIS A 552 1.51 -23.46 0.52
N CYS A 553 0.96 -24.45 1.21
CA CYS A 553 1.22 -25.85 0.86
C CYS A 553 -0.03 -26.60 0.38
N PHE A 554 -1.23 -26.01 0.53
CA PHE A 554 -2.47 -26.73 0.29
C PHE A 554 -3.52 -25.94 -0.49
N LEU A 555 -3.97 -24.77 0.00
CA LEU A 555 -5.04 -23.98 -0.61
C LEU A 555 -4.58 -23.22 -1.88
N PRO A 556 -5.53 -22.89 -2.77
CA PRO A 556 -5.25 -22.15 -4.00
C PRO A 556 -5.02 -20.64 -3.78
N GLY A 557 -4.70 -19.95 -4.87
CA GLY A 557 -4.46 -18.50 -4.89
C GLY A 557 -3.04 -18.11 -4.51
N VAL A 558 -2.85 -16.81 -4.28
CA VAL A 558 -1.54 -16.20 -3.96
C VAL A 558 -1.54 -15.78 -2.49
N PRO A 559 -0.84 -16.51 -1.61
CA PRO A 559 -0.73 -16.10 -0.21
C PRO A 559 0.02 -14.77 -0.10
N MET A 560 -0.59 -13.81 0.59
CA MET A 560 0.05 -12.57 1.03
C MET A 560 0.42 -12.71 2.51
N ASP A 561 1.69 -12.45 2.80
CA ASP A 561 2.19 -12.25 4.17
C ASP A 561 2.46 -10.76 4.42
N PHE A 562 2.58 -10.39 5.71
CA PHE A 562 2.99 -9.05 6.12
C PHE A 562 4.31 -9.12 6.89
N VAL A 563 5.27 -8.27 6.52
CA VAL A 563 6.63 -8.34 7.08
C VAL A 563 6.65 -8.14 8.60
N HIS A 564 5.82 -7.25 9.16
CA HIS A 564 5.72 -7.08 10.62
C HIS A 564 5.18 -8.34 11.30
N ALA A 565 4.18 -9.00 10.72
CA ALA A 565 3.65 -10.26 11.26
C ALA A 565 4.70 -11.38 11.24
N ASN A 566 5.43 -11.53 10.12
CA ASN A 566 6.51 -12.51 9.98
C ASN A 566 7.63 -12.32 11.01
N MET A 567 7.90 -11.07 11.38
CA MET A 567 8.91 -10.71 12.37
C MET A 567 8.35 -10.67 13.80
N ARG A 568 7.04 -10.84 13.99
CA ARG A 568 6.35 -10.61 15.27
C ARG A 568 6.69 -9.24 15.86
N ALA A 569 6.72 -8.25 14.96
CA ALA A 569 6.98 -6.87 15.28
C ALA A 569 5.66 -6.10 15.42
N PRO A 570 5.64 -5.02 16.24
CA PRO A 570 4.46 -4.21 16.43
C PRO A 570 3.94 -3.59 15.14
N TRP A 571 2.62 -3.50 15.05
CA TRP A 571 1.93 -2.80 13.98
C TRP A 571 0.62 -2.21 14.50
N GLY A 572 0.33 -0.96 14.10
CA GLY A 572 -0.86 -0.21 14.50
C GLY A 572 -1.07 0.96 13.55
N PHE A 573 -2.21 1.64 13.67
CA PHE A 573 -2.55 2.79 12.82
C PHE A 573 -1.87 4.06 13.30
N ILE A 574 -1.03 4.66 12.45
CA ILE A 574 -0.22 5.83 12.78
C ILE A 574 -0.38 6.88 11.69
N ARG A 575 -0.67 8.10 12.11
CA ARG A 575 -0.65 9.29 11.25
C ARG A 575 -0.42 10.55 12.06
N ASP A 576 0.46 11.42 11.62
CA ASP A 576 0.64 12.76 12.19
C ASP A 576 0.14 13.89 11.27
N THR A 577 -0.53 13.52 10.17
CA THR A 577 -1.05 14.43 9.15
C THR A 577 -2.43 15.03 9.47
N ASP A 578 -3.16 14.51 10.44
CA ASP A 578 -4.54 14.95 10.78
C ASP A 578 -4.58 15.76 12.09
N PRO A 579 -4.62 17.11 12.04
CA PRO A 579 -4.67 17.94 13.24
C PRO A 579 -6.02 17.88 13.96
N THR A 580 -7.10 17.55 13.24
CA THR A 580 -8.46 17.62 13.80
C THR A 580 -8.78 16.37 14.63
N TRP A 581 -8.53 15.18 14.09
CA TRP A 581 -8.96 13.92 14.71
C TRP A 581 -7.81 13.10 15.31
N ASN A 582 -6.59 13.64 15.42
CA ASN A 582 -5.44 12.93 16.00
C ASN A 582 -5.76 12.20 17.33
N VAL A 583 -6.37 12.88 18.32
CA VAL A 583 -6.67 12.29 19.63
C VAL A 583 -7.72 11.19 19.51
N LYS A 584 -8.68 11.32 18.58
CA LYS A 584 -9.68 10.28 18.31
C LYS A 584 -9.01 9.04 17.74
N VAL A 585 -8.13 9.21 16.76
CA VAL A 585 -7.38 8.11 16.13
C VAL A 585 -6.55 7.38 17.18
N VAL A 586 -5.82 8.11 18.03
CA VAL A 586 -5.07 7.53 19.15
C VAL A 586 -6.00 6.76 20.09
N SER A 587 -7.19 7.29 20.36
CA SER A 587 -8.17 6.61 21.22
C SER A 587 -8.75 5.32 20.60
N ASP A 588 -8.88 5.26 19.28
CA ASP A 588 -9.34 4.07 18.54
C ASP A 588 -8.30 2.95 18.61
N GLU A 589 -7.02 3.31 18.76
CA GLU A 589 -5.89 2.38 18.99
C GLU A 589 -5.63 2.12 20.50
N SER A 590 -6.55 2.49 21.40
CA SER A 590 -6.39 2.31 22.87
C SER A 590 -6.11 0.87 23.32
N LYS A 591 -6.43 -0.13 22.49
CA LYS A 591 -6.21 -1.54 22.78
C LYS A 591 -4.80 -2.03 22.39
N PHE A 592 -4.03 -1.23 21.66
CA PHE A 592 -2.66 -1.54 21.24
C PHE A 592 -1.76 -1.97 22.42
N LEU A 593 -1.83 -1.27 23.56
CA LEU A 593 -1.03 -1.57 24.76
C LEU A 593 -1.30 -2.95 25.36
N TYR A 594 -2.49 -3.53 25.15
CA TYR A 594 -2.75 -4.91 25.58
C TYR A 594 -2.00 -5.89 24.70
N TRP A 595 -2.04 -5.66 23.39
CA TRP A 595 -1.70 -6.65 22.37
C TRP A 595 -0.28 -6.56 21.83
N GLN A 596 0.39 -5.42 21.94
CA GLN A 596 1.68 -5.20 21.25
C GLN A 596 2.80 -4.76 22.18
N VAL A 597 2.48 -4.28 23.40
CA VAL A 597 3.48 -3.70 24.31
C VAL A 597 3.62 -4.56 25.56
N ARG A 598 4.81 -5.14 25.76
CA ARG A 598 5.20 -5.84 26.99
C ARG A 598 5.72 -4.84 28.03
N ASP A 599 5.76 -5.23 29.30
CA ASP A 599 6.30 -4.34 30.35
C ASP A 599 7.77 -4.00 30.08
N GLU A 600 8.56 -4.96 29.61
CA GLU A 600 9.97 -4.78 29.24
C GLU A 600 10.18 -3.88 28.02
N ASP A 601 9.26 -3.90 27.06
CA ASP A 601 9.28 -2.99 25.91
C ASP A 601 9.10 -1.55 26.37
N PHE A 602 8.12 -1.30 27.25
CA PHE A 602 7.93 0.04 27.81
C PHE A 602 9.09 0.46 28.72
N GLU A 603 9.76 -0.46 29.42
CA GLU A 603 10.93 -0.14 30.24
C GLU A 603 12.20 0.19 29.43
N ASP A 604 12.27 -0.21 28.16
CA ASP A 604 13.41 0.07 27.29
C ASP A 604 13.51 1.56 26.93
N ASP A 605 14.66 2.19 27.21
CA ASP A 605 14.90 3.62 26.96
C ASP A 605 14.85 4.00 25.47
N ARG A 606 14.91 3.01 24.55
CA ARG A 606 14.77 3.24 23.11
C ARG A 606 13.34 3.59 22.71
N PHE A 607 12.34 3.17 23.49
CA PHE A 607 10.93 3.27 23.11
C PHE A 607 10.16 4.20 24.04
N PHE A 608 9.06 4.76 23.53
CA PHE A 608 8.12 5.58 24.29
C PHE A 608 8.76 6.79 25.00
N HIS A 609 9.89 7.32 24.49
CA HIS A 609 10.62 8.36 25.21
C HIS A 609 9.83 9.67 25.29
N ARG A 610 9.01 10.00 24.29
CA ARG A 610 8.19 11.22 24.30
C ARG A 610 7.05 11.08 25.30
N VAL A 611 6.38 9.94 25.30
CA VAL A 611 5.33 9.61 26.29
C VAL A 611 5.92 9.56 27.70
N LYS A 612 7.12 9.01 27.89
CA LYS A 612 7.83 9.04 29.19
C LYS A 612 8.20 10.46 29.62
N ASP A 613 8.62 11.32 28.69
CA ASP A 613 8.91 12.74 28.96
C ASP A 613 7.67 13.52 29.41
N LEU A 614 6.47 13.09 29.00
CA LEU A 614 5.19 13.61 29.50
C LEU A 614 4.86 13.13 30.94
N GLY A 615 5.61 12.17 31.48
CA GLY A 615 5.53 11.74 32.88
C GLY A 615 5.03 10.32 33.11
N PHE A 616 4.72 9.55 32.06
CA PHE A 616 4.30 8.16 32.22
C PHE A 616 5.49 7.27 32.63
N GLU A 617 5.41 6.65 33.81
CA GLU A 617 6.52 5.86 34.38
C GLU A 617 6.32 4.34 34.19
N SER A 618 5.15 3.89 33.75
CA SER A 618 4.87 2.46 33.54
C SER A 618 3.79 2.19 32.47
N ARG A 619 3.83 0.99 31.90
CA ARG A 619 2.81 0.51 30.96
C ARG A 619 1.40 0.49 31.57
N GLU A 620 1.26 0.09 32.84
CA GLU A 620 -0.04 0.03 33.54
C GLU A 620 -0.70 1.41 33.65
N GLU A 621 0.11 2.45 33.93
CA GLU A 621 -0.34 3.83 34.02
C GLU A 621 -0.79 4.36 32.66
N LEU A 622 0.01 4.14 31.62
CA LEU A 622 -0.31 4.51 30.24
C LEU A 622 -1.58 3.81 29.74
N LEU A 623 -1.72 2.52 30.03
CA LEU A 623 -2.92 1.74 29.70
C LEU A 623 -4.16 2.27 30.41
N THR A 624 -4.04 2.67 31.67
CA THR A 624 -5.14 3.27 32.43
C THR A 624 -5.60 4.58 31.79
N PHE A 625 -4.65 5.43 31.38
CA PHE A 625 -4.94 6.67 30.69
C PHE A 625 -5.59 6.43 29.32
N MET A 626 -5.05 5.54 28.48
CA MET A 626 -5.61 5.23 27.16
C MET A 626 -7.05 4.70 27.21
N ASN A 627 -7.37 3.84 28.18
CA ASN A 627 -8.74 3.38 28.37
C ASN A 627 -9.69 4.52 28.80
N ALA A 628 -9.19 5.45 29.62
CA ALA A 628 -9.97 6.62 30.01
C ALA A 628 -10.15 7.62 28.86
N LEU A 629 -9.11 7.82 28.04
CA LEU A 629 -9.15 8.64 26.83
C LEU A 629 -10.21 8.11 25.85
N SER A 630 -10.17 6.82 25.53
CA SER A 630 -11.18 6.17 24.67
C SER A 630 -12.60 6.30 25.25
N SER A 631 -12.76 6.13 26.56
CA SER A 631 -14.05 6.34 27.22
C SER A 631 -14.53 7.79 27.17
N ALA A 632 -13.61 8.76 27.23
CA ALA A 632 -13.91 10.18 27.16
C ALA A 632 -14.40 10.55 25.76
N VAL A 633 -13.70 10.13 24.70
CA VAL A 633 -14.10 10.34 23.29
C VAL A 633 -15.55 9.89 23.07
N GLY A 634 -15.88 8.65 23.46
CA GLY A 634 -17.23 8.11 23.29
C GLY A 634 -18.30 8.80 24.15
N ALA A 635 -17.93 9.45 25.26
CA ALA A 635 -18.85 10.13 26.16
C ALA A 635 -19.13 11.59 25.76
N THR A 636 -18.16 12.24 25.10
CA THR A 636 -18.21 13.66 24.76
C THR A 636 -18.53 13.93 23.30
N ASP A 637 -18.57 12.90 22.46
CA ASP A 637 -18.66 13.05 20.99
C ASP A 637 -17.46 13.85 20.45
N TYR A 638 -16.28 13.56 21.00
CA TYR A 638 -14.99 14.20 20.65
C TYR A 638 -14.91 15.71 20.90
N ASP A 639 -15.53 16.21 21.97
CA ASP A 639 -15.29 17.57 22.47
C ASP A 639 -14.02 17.58 23.35
N LEU A 640 -12.89 18.04 22.80
CA LEU A 640 -11.56 18.01 23.46
C LEU A 640 -11.52 18.78 24.79
N ASP A 641 -12.17 19.95 24.87
CA ASP A 641 -12.22 20.72 26.11
C ASP A 641 -12.95 19.94 27.21
N VAL A 642 -14.09 19.32 26.86
CA VAL A 642 -14.85 18.49 27.81
C VAL A 642 -14.09 17.20 28.16
N MET A 643 -13.36 16.61 27.22
CA MET A 643 -12.50 15.46 27.48
C MET A 643 -11.39 15.81 28.48
N ALA A 644 -10.72 16.93 28.27
CA ALA A 644 -9.66 17.41 29.16
C ALA A 644 -10.19 17.68 30.58
N ASP A 645 -11.36 18.34 30.70
CA ASP A 645 -12.06 18.53 31.97
C ASP A 645 -12.40 17.19 32.67
N MET A 646 -12.83 16.18 31.91
CA MET A 646 -13.14 14.86 32.44
C MET A 646 -11.90 14.10 32.92
N LEU A 647 -10.82 14.13 32.14
CA LEU A 647 -9.57 13.43 32.43
C LEU A 647 -8.78 14.10 33.58
N SER A 648 -8.91 15.42 33.75
CA SER A 648 -8.34 16.18 34.88
C SER A 648 -8.87 15.73 36.25
N ALA A 649 -10.00 15.02 36.29
CA ALA A 649 -10.53 14.46 37.53
C ALA A 649 -9.82 13.16 37.97
N MET A 650 -8.95 12.60 37.13
CA MET A 650 -8.17 11.39 37.39
C MET A 650 -6.76 11.74 37.89
N ASP A 651 -6.19 10.86 38.71
CA ASP A 651 -4.78 10.94 39.12
C ASP A 651 -3.96 10.33 37.97
N GLN A 652 -3.43 11.19 37.09
CA GLN A 652 -2.74 10.79 35.85
C GLN A 652 -1.53 11.72 35.58
N PRO A 653 -0.50 11.26 34.84
CA PRO A 653 0.78 11.96 34.73
C PRO A 653 0.78 13.37 34.13
N LEU A 654 -0.16 13.67 33.22
CA LEU A 654 -0.26 14.96 32.53
C LEU A 654 -0.75 16.10 33.47
N GLY A 655 -1.22 15.77 34.69
CA GLY A 655 -1.62 16.74 35.72
C GLY A 655 -3.13 16.93 35.94
N ASP A 656 -3.50 17.77 36.91
CA ASP A 656 -4.89 17.93 37.39
C ASP A 656 -5.69 19.04 36.67
N ASP A 657 -5.13 19.67 35.63
CA ASP A 657 -5.70 20.84 34.93
C ASP A 657 -5.35 20.78 33.43
N LEU A 658 -5.80 19.71 32.77
CA LEU A 658 -5.56 19.46 31.35
C LEU A 658 -6.36 20.42 30.47
N SER A 659 -5.77 20.75 29.33
CA SER A 659 -6.37 21.45 28.21
C SER A 659 -6.47 20.54 26.97
N ALA A 660 -7.22 20.98 25.95
CA ALA A 660 -7.22 20.33 24.64
C ALA A 660 -5.79 20.18 24.08
N GLN A 661 -4.96 21.22 24.23
CA GLN A 661 -3.57 21.24 23.78
C GLN A 661 -2.70 20.16 24.46
N ASP A 662 -2.98 19.83 25.73
CA ASP A 662 -2.26 18.75 26.42
C ASP A 662 -2.63 17.37 25.85
N LEU A 663 -3.88 17.19 25.42
CA LEU A 663 -4.33 15.96 24.77
C LEU A 663 -3.76 15.82 23.35
N GLU A 664 -3.71 16.91 22.59
CA GLU A 664 -3.06 16.96 21.27
C GLU A 664 -1.56 16.65 21.38
N ALA A 665 -0.86 17.28 22.32
CA ALA A 665 0.55 17.02 22.58
C ALA A 665 0.81 15.55 22.95
N TYR A 666 -0.08 14.95 23.76
CA TYR A 666 -0.05 13.51 24.02
C TYR A 666 -0.28 12.69 22.74
N GLY A 667 -1.26 13.06 21.92
CA GLY A 667 -1.57 12.37 20.67
C GLY A 667 -0.37 12.29 19.72
N TYR A 668 0.33 13.41 19.51
CA TYR A 668 1.54 13.45 18.69
C TYR A 668 2.71 12.67 19.31
N ALA A 669 2.92 12.78 20.63
CA ALA A 669 3.95 12.01 21.32
C ALA A 669 3.70 10.50 21.16
N TRP A 670 2.45 10.06 21.32
CA TRP A 670 2.05 8.68 21.12
C TRP A 670 2.30 8.21 19.69
N MET A 671 1.81 8.92 18.67
CA MET A 671 1.95 8.50 17.27
C MET A 671 3.43 8.34 16.86
N ARG A 672 4.27 9.31 17.21
CA ARG A 672 5.72 9.28 16.92
C ARG A 672 6.42 8.15 17.67
N ASP A 673 6.05 7.90 18.92
CA ASP A 673 6.64 6.79 19.69
C ASP A 673 6.20 5.41 19.17
N ILE A 674 4.99 5.28 18.63
CA ILE A 674 4.52 4.03 18.01
C ILE A 674 5.21 3.80 16.66
N ASP A 675 5.48 4.86 15.88
CA ASP A 675 6.25 4.75 14.63
C ASP A 675 7.67 4.26 14.90
N ASP A 676 8.35 4.88 15.87
CA ASP A 676 9.65 4.46 16.37
C ASP A 676 9.60 2.98 16.85
N PHE A 677 8.57 2.59 17.59
CA PHE A 677 8.40 1.23 18.12
C PHE A 677 8.13 0.17 17.03
N ALA A 678 7.44 0.56 15.95
CA ALA A 678 7.12 -0.30 14.83
C ALA A 678 8.32 -0.57 13.90
N ASN A 679 9.40 0.21 13.98
CA ASN A 679 10.55 0.05 13.10
C ASN A 679 11.20 -1.34 13.24
N LEU A 680 11.27 -2.09 12.13
CA LEU A 680 11.70 -3.49 12.11
C LEU A 680 13.15 -3.70 12.53
N SER A 681 14.02 -2.69 12.37
CA SER A 681 15.44 -2.79 12.75
C SER A 681 15.63 -3.11 14.22
N TYR A 682 14.71 -2.68 15.09
CA TYR A 682 14.75 -3.00 16.52
C TYR A 682 14.42 -4.45 16.85
N TRP A 683 13.84 -5.18 15.91
CA TRP A 683 13.33 -6.54 16.07
C TRP A 683 14.20 -7.59 15.36
N HIS A 684 15.29 -7.20 14.69
CA HIS A 684 16.20 -8.13 13.98
C HIS A 684 16.79 -9.20 14.91
N ASP A 685 17.26 -8.78 16.09
CA ASP A 685 17.89 -9.68 17.07
C ASP A 685 16.89 -10.62 17.77
N ALA A 686 15.60 -10.33 17.69
CA ALA A 686 14.53 -11.15 18.27
C ALA A 686 14.11 -12.32 17.36
N GLN A 687 14.63 -12.37 16.12
CA GLN A 687 14.22 -13.39 15.15
C GLN A 687 14.82 -14.76 15.45
N ASP A 688 13.94 -15.76 15.57
CA ASP A 688 14.32 -17.14 15.82
C ASP A 688 14.79 -17.84 14.53
N ASP A 689 15.89 -18.59 14.63
CA ASP A 689 16.51 -19.26 13.48
C ASP A 689 15.65 -20.43 12.95
N GLU A 690 15.04 -21.22 13.83
CA GLU A 690 14.22 -22.38 13.43
C GLU A 690 12.92 -21.92 12.76
N ARG A 691 12.20 -20.96 13.38
CA ARG A 691 10.98 -20.36 12.83
C ARG A 691 11.23 -19.70 11.48
N SER A 692 12.22 -18.80 11.39
CA SER A 692 12.50 -18.06 10.15
C SER A 692 12.98 -18.97 9.01
N ALA A 693 13.80 -19.99 9.31
CA ALA A 693 14.22 -20.99 8.32
C ALA A 693 13.03 -21.83 7.82
N TYR A 694 12.14 -22.22 8.73
CA TYR A 694 10.91 -22.94 8.39
C TYR A 694 9.97 -22.10 7.50
N ARG A 695 9.78 -20.80 7.82
CA ARG A 695 8.97 -19.90 6.99
C ARG A 695 9.47 -19.80 5.56
N LEU A 696 10.78 -19.68 5.40
CA LEU A 696 11.41 -19.71 4.07
C LEU A 696 11.15 -21.03 3.36
N GLN A 697 11.29 -22.18 4.04
CA GLN A 697 11.00 -23.50 3.46
C GLN A 697 9.54 -23.64 3.03
N THR A 698 8.59 -23.10 3.78
CA THR A 698 7.16 -23.10 3.43
C THR A 698 6.90 -22.36 2.12
N ARG A 699 7.55 -21.21 1.90
CA ARG A 699 7.45 -20.48 0.64
C ARG A 699 8.14 -21.22 -0.51
N GLU A 700 9.34 -21.75 -0.31
CA GLU A 700 10.01 -22.56 -1.34
C GLU A 700 9.21 -23.81 -1.72
N PHE A 701 8.49 -24.42 -0.75
CA PHE A 701 7.59 -25.54 -1.03
C PHE A 701 6.51 -25.17 -2.05
N ARG A 702 5.96 -23.94 -1.97
CA ARG A 702 4.99 -23.40 -2.92
C ARG A 702 5.61 -23.15 -4.29
N HIS A 703 6.81 -22.56 -4.32
CA HIS A 703 7.54 -22.25 -5.57
C HIS A 703 7.90 -23.51 -6.37
N ASP A 704 8.21 -24.60 -5.69
CA ASP A 704 8.42 -25.91 -6.32
C ASP A 704 7.13 -26.52 -6.92
N ARG A 705 5.96 -25.96 -6.59
CA ARG A 705 4.63 -26.48 -6.90
C ARG A 705 3.68 -25.36 -7.37
N PRO A 706 3.96 -24.70 -8.50
CA PRO A 706 3.12 -23.61 -9.00
C PRO A 706 1.67 -24.07 -9.24
N TRP A 707 1.45 -25.36 -9.54
CA TRP A 707 0.11 -25.96 -9.69
C TRP A 707 -0.79 -25.81 -8.46
N LEU A 708 -0.23 -25.57 -7.27
CA LEU A 708 -1.02 -25.28 -6.08
C LEU A 708 -1.85 -23.99 -6.22
N LEU A 709 -1.59 -23.13 -7.22
CA LEU A 709 -2.37 -21.92 -7.53
C LEU A 709 -3.81 -22.23 -7.93
N ALA A 710 -4.03 -23.30 -8.69
CA ALA A 710 -5.35 -23.65 -9.20
C ALA A 710 -6.30 -24.10 -8.08
N ASP A 711 -7.62 -23.91 -8.25
CA ASP A 711 -8.65 -24.43 -7.35
C ASP A 711 -8.50 -25.93 -7.07
N LEU A 712 -9.08 -26.41 -5.96
CA LEU A 712 -9.15 -27.84 -5.68
C LEU A 712 -10.06 -28.55 -6.70
N ASP A 713 -9.61 -29.68 -7.25
CA ASP A 713 -10.44 -30.49 -8.14
C ASP A 713 -11.48 -31.27 -7.31
N GLU A 714 -12.76 -31.00 -7.52
CA GLU A 714 -13.84 -31.64 -6.74
C GLU A 714 -13.92 -33.17 -6.88
N ASP A 715 -13.38 -33.74 -7.97
CA ASP A 715 -13.41 -35.17 -8.25
C ASP A 715 -12.13 -35.89 -7.76
N GLU A 716 -11.00 -35.19 -7.67
CA GLU A 716 -9.69 -35.78 -7.35
C GLU A 716 -9.12 -35.35 -5.99
N ASP A 717 -9.39 -34.11 -5.55
CA ASP A 717 -8.90 -33.53 -4.31
C ASP A 717 -9.93 -33.65 -3.17
N TYR A 718 -9.46 -33.48 -1.94
CA TYR A 718 -10.31 -33.51 -0.76
C TYR A 718 -9.85 -32.51 0.29
N PHE A 719 -10.78 -31.78 0.88
CA PHE A 719 -10.48 -30.87 1.98
C PHE A 719 -11.62 -30.84 2.99
N SER A 720 -11.29 -31.08 4.25
CA SER A 720 -12.27 -31.16 5.33
C SER A 720 -11.66 -30.79 6.67
N TYR A 721 -12.51 -30.78 7.70
CA TYR A 721 -12.06 -30.76 9.09
C TYR A 721 -12.72 -31.89 9.87
N ARG A 722 -12.06 -32.36 10.93
CA ARG A 722 -12.60 -33.41 11.80
C ARG A 722 -13.86 -32.91 12.51
N HIS A 723 -14.98 -33.62 12.33
CA HIS A 723 -16.25 -33.32 12.99
C HIS A 723 -16.86 -34.57 13.66
N PRO A 724 -17.27 -34.51 14.95
CA PRO A 724 -17.22 -33.36 15.85
C PRO A 724 -15.76 -32.95 16.20
N THR A 725 -15.56 -31.68 16.57
CA THR A 725 -14.21 -31.16 16.88
C THR A 725 -13.59 -31.79 18.13
N ASP A 726 -14.42 -32.18 19.10
CA ASP A 726 -13.99 -32.87 20.34
C ASP A 726 -12.78 -32.22 21.07
N GLY A 727 -12.66 -30.89 20.97
CA GLY A 727 -11.60 -30.09 21.61
C GLY A 727 -10.49 -29.61 20.67
N THR A 728 -10.51 -30.00 19.39
CA THR A 728 -9.50 -29.62 18.40
C THR A 728 -10.14 -29.36 17.03
N VAL A 729 -9.78 -28.25 16.38
CA VAL A 729 -10.13 -27.94 14.99
C VAL A 729 -9.00 -28.46 14.10
N LEU A 730 -9.06 -29.74 13.75
CA LEU A 730 -8.10 -30.37 12.85
C LEU A 730 -8.56 -30.22 11.40
N TYR A 731 -7.86 -29.40 10.61
CA TYR A 731 -8.02 -29.35 9.16
C TYR A 731 -7.12 -30.39 8.53
N TYR A 732 -7.61 -31.03 7.46
CA TYR A 732 -6.79 -31.94 6.67
C TYR A 732 -7.30 -32.02 5.23
N GLY A 733 -6.41 -32.37 4.32
CA GLY A 733 -6.77 -32.46 2.91
C GLY A 733 -5.78 -33.27 2.10
N PHE A 734 -6.26 -33.79 0.97
CA PHE A 734 -5.52 -34.62 0.03
C PHE A 734 -5.57 -33.94 -1.34
N ARG A 735 -4.41 -33.80 -1.99
CA ARG A 735 -4.29 -33.08 -3.26
C ARG A 735 -3.43 -33.85 -4.26
N ASN A 736 -3.82 -33.85 -5.53
CA ASN A 736 -3.05 -34.46 -6.61
C ASN A 736 -2.42 -33.39 -7.49
N SER A 737 -1.17 -33.61 -7.90
CA SER A 737 -0.58 -32.84 -8.99
C SER A 737 -1.37 -33.07 -10.29
N PRO A 738 -1.51 -32.08 -11.18
CA PRO A 738 -2.20 -32.25 -12.46
C PRO A 738 -1.61 -33.34 -13.37
N ASP A 739 -0.31 -33.62 -13.24
CA ASP A 739 0.38 -34.67 -14.00
C ASP A 739 0.26 -36.07 -13.36
N GLY A 740 -0.26 -36.14 -12.13
CA GLY A 740 -0.45 -37.37 -11.37
C GLY A 740 0.85 -38.03 -10.88
N ASP A 741 1.96 -37.29 -10.82
CA ASP A 741 3.27 -37.77 -10.38
C ASP A 741 3.60 -37.42 -8.92
N GLU A 742 2.86 -36.50 -8.32
CA GLU A 742 2.92 -36.15 -6.90
C GLU A 742 1.53 -36.11 -6.26
N GLN A 743 1.47 -36.56 -5.00
CA GLN A 743 0.32 -36.42 -4.11
C GLN A 743 0.76 -35.76 -2.81
N LEU A 744 -0.09 -34.89 -2.28
CA LEU A 744 0.08 -34.22 -0.99
C LEU A 744 -1.01 -34.63 -0.02
N LEU A 745 -0.65 -34.83 1.23
CA LEU A 745 -1.56 -34.97 2.35
C LEU A 745 -1.20 -33.92 3.39
N PHE A 746 -2.16 -33.06 3.73
CA PHE A 746 -2.00 -31.96 4.67
C PHE A 746 -2.77 -32.27 5.94
N ALA A 747 -2.20 -31.92 7.10
CA ALA A 747 -2.92 -31.86 8.37
C ALA A 747 -2.43 -30.69 9.22
N ALA A 748 -3.36 -29.97 9.83
CA ALA A 748 -3.07 -28.84 10.70
C ALA A 748 -4.04 -28.76 11.88
N ASN A 749 -3.47 -28.67 13.08
CA ASN A 749 -4.22 -28.31 14.26
C ASN A 749 -4.39 -26.78 14.29
N MET A 750 -5.51 -26.31 13.75
CA MET A 750 -5.78 -24.88 13.61
C MET A 750 -6.15 -24.23 14.94
N GLU A 751 -6.69 -25.00 15.89
CA GLU A 751 -7.13 -24.52 17.19
C GLU A 751 -7.37 -25.70 18.15
N GLY A 752 -6.85 -25.62 19.38
CA GLY A 752 -7.30 -26.50 20.48
C GLY A 752 -6.20 -27.37 21.08
N VAL A 753 -6.60 -28.50 21.68
CA VAL A 753 -5.66 -29.40 22.37
C VAL A 753 -4.83 -30.24 21.37
N PRO A 754 -3.64 -30.75 21.78
CA PRO A 754 -2.84 -31.63 20.93
C PRO A 754 -3.60 -32.83 20.37
N VAL A 755 -3.31 -33.20 19.13
CA VAL A 755 -3.97 -34.28 18.40
C VAL A 755 -2.99 -35.16 17.66
N ASP A 756 -3.15 -36.49 17.77
CA ASP A 756 -2.38 -37.45 16.99
C ASP A 756 -2.92 -37.54 15.56
N VAL A 757 -2.02 -37.50 14.58
CA VAL A 757 -2.33 -37.62 13.15
C VAL A 757 -1.34 -38.54 12.44
N SER A 758 -1.85 -39.25 11.44
CA SER A 758 -1.06 -40.05 10.50
C SER A 758 -1.89 -40.26 9.22
N PRO A 759 -1.27 -40.65 8.10
CA PRO A 759 -2.02 -40.98 6.90
C PRO A 759 -3.11 -42.05 7.10
N GLU A 760 -2.89 -43.02 7.98
CA GLU A 760 -3.91 -44.03 8.34
C GLU A 760 -5.08 -43.37 9.07
N TYR A 761 -4.82 -42.50 10.04
CA TYR A 761 -5.88 -41.82 10.80
C TYR A 761 -6.70 -40.85 9.93
N LEU A 762 -6.05 -40.11 9.04
CA LEU A 762 -6.75 -39.18 8.15
C LEU A 762 -7.57 -39.91 7.08
N ALA A 763 -7.10 -41.06 6.59
CA ALA A 763 -7.89 -41.91 5.70
C ALA A 763 -9.12 -42.51 6.42
N GLU A 764 -8.98 -42.89 7.70
CA GLU A 764 -10.11 -43.34 8.52
C GLU A 764 -11.14 -42.22 8.76
N ASP A 765 -10.69 -41.02 9.09
CA ASP A 765 -11.55 -39.83 9.26
C ASP A 765 -12.28 -39.49 7.94
N ALA A 766 -11.56 -39.47 6.82
CA ALA A 766 -12.12 -39.17 5.50
C ALA A 766 -13.18 -40.20 5.08
N ALA A 767 -13.00 -41.48 5.41
CA ALA A 767 -13.93 -42.55 5.04
C ALA A 767 -15.32 -42.42 5.69
N GLU A 768 -15.50 -41.54 6.70
CA GLU A 768 -16.81 -41.20 7.23
C GLU A 768 -17.62 -40.27 6.31
N ASP A 769 -16.94 -39.53 5.43
CA ASP A 769 -17.55 -38.71 4.38
C ASP A 769 -17.73 -39.53 3.10
N ALA A 770 -18.98 -39.66 2.65
CA ALA A 770 -19.32 -40.44 1.47
C ALA A 770 -18.77 -39.86 0.15
N ASN A 771 -18.31 -38.60 0.17
CA ASN A 771 -17.73 -37.92 -0.99
C ASN A 771 -16.19 -37.88 -0.94
N ALA A 772 -15.55 -38.39 0.12
CA ALA A 772 -14.09 -38.42 0.17
C ALA A 772 -13.50 -39.47 -0.81
N PRO A 773 -12.38 -39.16 -1.47
CA PRO A 773 -11.63 -40.14 -2.23
C PRO A 773 -10.96 -41.17 -1.31
N ASP A 774 -10.58 -42.33 -1.87
CA ASP A 774 -9.79 -43.32 -1.15
C ASP A 774 -8.36 -42.78 -0.94
N ILE A 775 -8.06 -42.27 0.27
CA ILE A 775 -6.73 -41.78 0.63
C ILE A 775 -5.79 -42.98 0.87
N PRO A 776 -4.64 -43.10 0.16
CA PRO A 776 -3.65 -44.15 0.43
C PRO A 776 -3.10 -44.09 1.86
N THR A 777 -2.78 -45.23 2.47
CA THR A 777 -2.20 -45.27 3.83
C THR A 777 -0.70 -45.58 3.85
N ASP A 778 -0.10 -45.92 2.70
CA ASP A 778 1.31 -46.24 2.55
C ASP A 778 2.01 -45.39 1.47
N GLY A 779 3.34 -45.29 1.59
CA GLY A 779 4.17 -44.52 0.65
C GLY A 779 4.26 -43.03 0.92
N TRP A 780 3.72 -42.56 2.05
CA TRP A 780 3.85 -41.19 2.52
C TRP A 780 5.17 -40.95 3.24
N GLU A 781 5.83 -39.85 2.89
CA GLU A 781 7.02 -39.35 3.58
C GLU A 781 6.76 -37.89 4.02
N PRO A 782 7.17 -37.47 5.23
CA PRO A 782 7.08 -36.07 5.61
C PRO A 782 7.85 -35.20 4.61
N ALA A 783 7.18 -34.16 4.09
CA ALA A 783 7.75 -33.24 3.11
C ALA A 783 8.00 -31.85 3.73
N LEU A 784 7.12 -31.43 4.63
CA LEU A 784 7.30 -30.23 5.45
C LEU A 784 6.67 -30.47 6.81
N VAL A 785 7.39 -30.13 7.88
CA VAL A 785 7.00 -30.42 9.27
C VAL A 785 7.16 -29.13 10.07
N ALA A 786 6.13 -28.75 10.83
CA ALA A 786 6.19 -27.57 11.68
C ALA A 786 7.32 -27.67 12.75
N PRO A 787 7.93 -26.54 13.15
CA PRO A 787 8.90 -26.51 14.24
C PRO A 787 8.38 -27.19 15.51
N GLY A 788 9.24 -27.96 16.18
CA GLY A 788 8.89 -28.72 17.38
C GLY A 788 8.07 -30.00 17.18
N VAL A 789 7.64 -30.33 15.95
CA VAL A 789 6.99 -31.62 15.63
C VAL A 789 8.04 -32.67 15.25
N GLU A 790 7.82 -33.93 15.64
CA GLU A 790 8.72 -35.03 15.27
C GLU A 790 8.64 -35.29 13.75
N ASP A 791 9.79 -35.40 13.07
CA ASP A 791 9.87 -35.79 11.66
C ASP A 791 9.56 -37.30 11.51
N SER A 792 8.27 -37.60 11.43
CA SER A 792 7.69 -38.95 11.45
C SER A 792 6.38 -38.97 10.64
N THR A 793 5.96 -40.16 10.19
CA THR A 793 4.65 -40.35 9.56
C THR A 793 3.49 -40.28 10.55
N ASP A 794 3.78 -40.55 11.82
CA ASP A 794 2.84 -40.53 12.94
C ASP A 794 3.34 -39.47 13.92
N VAL A 795 2.56 -38.40 14.09
CA VAL A 795 2.95 -37.22 14.86
C VAL A 795 1.81 -36.72 15.74
N ALA A 796 2.15 -36.04 16.82
CA ALA A 796 1.21 -35.24 17.59
C ALA A 796 1.37 -33.76 17.19
N LEU A 797 0.27 -33.12 16.81
CA LEU A 797 0.23 -31.69 16.49
C LEU A 797 -0.39 -30.92 17.65
N ASP A 798 0.39 -30.03 18.26
CA ASP A 798 -0.12 -29.00 19.19
C ASP A 798 -0.83 -27.87 18.41
N ASN A 799 -1.45 -26.94 19.13
CA ASN A 799 -2.10 -25.77 18.56
C ASN A 799 -1.17 -25.00 17.62
N GLY A 800 -1.64 -24.66 16.42
CA GLY A 800 -0.86 -23.90 15.44
C GLY A 800 0.22 -24.72 14.71
N GLN A 801 0.30 -26.04 14.93
CA GLN A 801 1.23 -26.92 14.23
C GLN A 801 0.57 -27.66 13.06
N ALA A 802 1.40 -28.00 12.06
CA ALA A 802 0.99 -28.70 10.86
C ALA A 802 2.09 -29.61 10.29
N ILE A 803 1.67 -30.46 9.37
CA ILE A 803 2.54 -31.36 8.62
C ILE A 803 1.96 -31.57 7.21
N VAL A 804 2.85 -31.65 6.23
CA VAL A 804 2.54 -32.07 4.86
C VAL A 804 3.35 -33.30 4.55
N TRP A 805 2.68 -34.37 4.13
CA TRP A 805 3.31 -35.54 3.57
C TRP A 805 3.24 -35.52 2.04
N ARG A 806 4.26 -36.09 1.40
CA ARG A 806 4.33 -36.30 -0.04
C ARG A 806 4.32 -37.79 -0.35
N ARG A 807 3.69 -38.16 -1.46
CA ARG A 807 3.69 -39.51 -2.04
C ARG A 807 3.88 -39.44 -3.55
N GLU A 808 4.72 -40.30 -4.11
CA GLU A 808 4.78 -40.57 -5.55
C GLU A 808 3.88 -41.79 -5.84
N PRO A 809 2.80 -41.65 -6.64
CA PRO A 809 1.73 -42.66 -6.74
C PRO A 809 2.08 -44.07 -7.23
#